data_AF-A0A926LJY7-F1
#
_entry.id   AF-A0A926LJY7-F1
#
_cell.length_a   1.000
_cell.length_b   1.000
_cell.length_c   1.000
_cell.angle_alpha   90.00
_cell.angle_beta   90.00
_cell.angle_gamma   90.00
#
_symmetry.space_group_name_H-M   'P 1'
#
loop_
_entity.id
_entity.type
_entity.pdbx_description
1 polymer ?
#
loop_
_entity_poly.entity_id
_entity_poly.type
_entity_poly.pdbx_seq_one_letter_code
_entity_poly.pdbx_strand_id
1 'polypeptide(L)'
;MDTTLQDPLVGQVLDRRYRVEARIAVGGMATVYRAVDTRLDRVLALKVMHPALAADGTFVERFIREAKSVARLAHPNVVQVFDQGTDGSYVYLAMEYVAGCTLRDVLRDRGALQPRAALDILEPVLAALGAAHRAGFVHRDMKPENVLIGDDGRVKVADFGLVRSVDTVTSTTGAVLGTVSYLAPEQIEQPGAADARVDVYACGVVLYEMLTGEKPHDGDSPAVVLYKHLHEDVPPPSAVVPGLPYELDELVASATARTPEVRPHDAVALLGETRRARGALSADQLDAVPPQALSTEHDNADDRTSVIPRSLTVPRPLPVNEDEEQQQFHRTSRLETPPPLPPRRRRVAVPRRGPLAIVVAVLLVLGVGAGVWYINSGQFTQVPALLTKTEAEARDRLGEAGLDVGKVERAYSDTVKRGRVISTDPAAGSRIRDNGSVNLVVSRGPEVVKVPDLEGYRLDKAKAVLKSEGLEPGMVTREFSDSVAKNAVISTNPEAGTERRSGSAVALVVSKGIPVDVPDVTGETLADARAELEAAGLQVRVATEQVNSSEYDKGEVAQQTPEADSQAVRGDTVTLTLSKGPEMVEVPDVVGDSVGDAKAALEAAGFEVDEDRGLLGLFGDTVKSQSVEGGQTAPKGSTITIKIR
;
A
#
# COMPACT_ATOMS: atom_id res chain seq x y z
N MET A 1 6.62 28.17 2.06
CA MET A 1 7.92 27.80 2.66
C MET A 1 7.65 27.26 4.05
N ASP A 2 7.40 25.96 4.16
CA ASP A 2 7.32 25.25 5.45
C ASP A 2 8.67 24.54 5.65
N THR A 3 9.28 24.69 6.82
CA THR A 3 10.64 24.21 7.11
C THR A 3 10.64 23.03 8.09
N THR A 4 9.48 22.41 8.34
CA THR A 4 9.38 21.22 9.19
C THR A 4 9.57 19.94 8.36
N LEU A 5 10.41 19.01 8.85
CA LEU A 5 10.87 17.77 8.20
C LEU A 5 11.92 17.89 7.07
N GLN A 6 13.12 18.39 7.38
CA GLN A 6 14.31 17.79 6.75
C GLN A 6 14.55 16.40 7.37
N ASP A 7 14.73 15.37 6.53
CA ASP A 7 15.12 14.04 7.01
C ASP A 7 16.58 14.10 7.48
N PRO A 8 16.90 13.70 8.74
CA PRO A 8 18.20 13.98 9.34
C PRO A 8 19.37 13.32 8.61
N LEU A 9 19.14 12.26 7.83
CA LEU A 9 20.19 11.53 7.12
C LEU A 9 20.41 12.02 5.69
N VAL A 10 19.45 12.71 5.07
CA VAL A 10 19.58 13.15 3.67
C VAL A 10 20.64 14.24 3.54
N GLY A 11 21.57 14.06 2.60
CA GLY A 11 22.76 14.90 2.43
C GLY A 11 23.95 14.52 3.31
N GLN A 12 23.80 13.61 4.29
CA GLN A 12 24.92 13.11 5.09
C GLN A 12 25.74 12.03 4.36
N VAL A 13 26.92 11.71 4.89
CA VAL A 13 27.80 10.65 4.38
C VAL A 13 28.14 9.66 5.49
N LEU A 14 27.45 8.52 5.53
CA LEU A 14 27.68 7.45 6.51
C LEU A 14 28.97 6.66 6.21
N ASP A 15 29.70 6.26 7.24
CA ASP A 15 31.06 5.66 7.21
C ASP A 15 32.07 6.42 6.33
N ARG A 16 31.84 7.72 6.10
CA ARG A 16 32.62 8.53 5.14
C ARG A 16 32.70 7.86 3.76
N ARG A 17 31.63 7.15 3.36
CA ARG A 17 31.53 6.36 2.11
C ARG A 17 30.16 6.45 1.44
N TYR A 18 29.09 6.38 2.20
CA TYR A 18 27.73 6.27 1.67
C TYR A 18 27.02 7.62 1.76
N ARG A 19 27.05 8.40 0.67
CA ARG A 19 26.35 9.68 0.59
C ARG A 19 24.87 9.44 0.37
N VAL A 20 24.03 9.84 1.33
CA VAL A 20 22.58 9.68 1.27
C VAL A 20 21.99 10.79 0.40
N GLU A 21 21.32 10.43 -0.70
CA GLU A 21 20.76 11.41 -1.66
C GLU A 21 19.26 11.64 -1.45
N ALA A 22 18.48 10.57 -1.21
CA ALA A 22 17.04 10.64 -1.04
C ALA A 22 16.52 9.50 -0.17
N ARG A 23 15.34 9.67 0.44
CA ARG A 23 14.62 8.56 1.09
C ARG A 23 13.76 7.83 0.07
N ILE A 24 13.78 6.50 0.11
CA ILE A 24 12.93 5.62 -0.73
C ILE A 24 11.67 5.24 0.07
N ALA A 25 11.83 4.61 1.24
CA ALA A 25 10.73 4.06 2.01
C ALA A 25 10.97 4.12 3.53
N VAL A 26 9.90 4.15 4.33
CA VAL A 26 9.95 4.06 5.80
C VAL A 26 9.26 2.76 6.23
N GLY A 27 10.02 1.81 6.75
CA GLY A 27 9.49 0.64 7.45
C GLY A 27 9.38 0.88 8.95
N GLY A 28 8.69 -0.01 9.68
CA GLY A 28 8.52 0.11 11.13
C GLY A 28 9.79 -0.13 11.97
N MET A 29 10.89 -0.57 11.34
CA MET A 29 12.14 -0.95 12.03
C MET A 29 13.39 -0.29 11.41
N ALA A 30 13.28 0.19 10.18
CA ALA A 30 14.37 0.82 9.43
C ALA A 30 13.80 1.70 8.30
N THR A 31 14.55 2.73 7.93
CA THR A 31 14.28 3.58 6.76
C THR A 31 15.24 3.22 5.64
N VAL A 32 14.74 3.11 4.41
CA VAL A 32 15.54 2.78 3.22
C VAL A 32 15.78 4.05 2.42
N TYR A 33 17.05 4.32 2.10
CA TYR A 33 17.51 5.50 1.36
C TYR A 33 18.19 5.11 0.04
N ARG A 34 18.12 5.98 -0.96
CA ARG A 34 18.97 5.96 -2.15
C ARG A 34 20.27 6.68 -1.81
N ALA A 35 21.40 6.01 -1.96
CA ALA A 35 22.72 6.53 -1.61
C ALA A 35 23.76 6.20 -2.69
N VAL A 36 24.86 6.96 -2.71
CA VAL A 36 26.01 6.72 -3.59
C VAL A 36 27.22 6.27 -2.76
N ASP A 37 27.83 5.17 -3.19
CA ASP A 37 29.07 4.60 -2.65
C ASP A 37 30.27 5.36 -3.23
N THR A 38 30.75 6.40 -2.55
CA THR A 38 31.80 7.33 -3.05
C THR A 38 33.22 6.72 -3.11
N ARG A 39 33.32 5.39 -3.08
CA ARG A 39 34.55 4.62 -3.37
C ARG A 39 34.43 3.76 -4.63
N LEU A 40 33.21 3.55 -5.13
CA LEU A 40 32.87 2.71 -6.29
C LEU A 40 31.94 3.40 -7.29
N ASP A 41 31.60 4.68 -7.05
CA ASP A 41 30.74 5.57 -7.84
C ASP A 41 29.45 4.93 -8.37
N ARG A 42 28.83 4.11 -7.52
CA ARG A 42 27.60 3.36 -7.78
C ARG A 42 26.46 3.80 -6.87
N VAL A 43 25.25 3.81 -7.40
CA VAL A 43 24.01 3.96 -6.62
C VAL A 43 23.69 2.65 -5.91
N LEU A 44 23.26 2.73 -4.66
CA LEU A 44 22.81 1.60 -3.86
C LEU A 44 21.66 1.99 -2.92
N ALA A 45 20.96 0.99 -2.38
CA ALA A 45 19.97 1.17 -1.34
C ALA A 45 20.64 1.01 0.03
N LEU A 46 20.36 1.92 0.95
CA LEU A 46 20.94 1.96 2.28
C LEU A 46 19.81 1.89 3.32
N LYS A 47 19.65 0.71 3.94
CA LYS A 47 18.63 0.47 4.97
C LYS A 47 19.22 0.77 6.34
N VAL A 48 18.77 1.85 6.96
CA VAL A 48 19.27 2.36 8.25
C VAL A 48 18.25 2.07 9.35
N MET A 49 18.67 1.36 10.39
CA MET A 49 17.84 1.01 11.54
C MET A 49 17.38 2.25 12.30
N HIS A 50 16.16 2.25 12.84
CA HIS A 50 15.67 3.35 13.65
C HIS A 50 16.43 3.43 14.99
N PRO A 51 16.86 4.63 15.46
CA PRO A 51 17.70 4.75 16.66
C PRO A 51 17.13 4.13 17.94
N ALA A 52 15.80 4.05 18.07
CA ALA A 52 15.14 3.41 19.22
C ALA A 52 15.38 1.88 19.27
N LEU A 53 15.60 1.23 18.13
CA LEU A 53 15.92 -0.20 18.04
C LEU A 53 17.44 -0.44 18.06
N ALA A 54 18.23 0.51 17.54
CA ALA A 54 19.69 0.47 17.60
C ALA A 54 20.26 0.53 19.03
N ALA A 55 19.44 0.93 20.01
CA ALA A 55 19.79 0.91 21.44
C ALA A 55 19.75 -0.49 22.07
N ASP A 56 19.06 -1.48 21.47
CA ASP A 56 19.04 -2.86 21.94
C ASP A 56 20.15 -3.67 21.24
N GLY A 57 21.23 -3.93 21.97
CA GLY A 57 22.36 -4.72 21.47
C GLY A 57 21.97 -6.13 21.01
N THR A 58 20.95 -6.77 21.61
CA THR A 58 20.50 -8.11 21.21
C THR A 58 19.75 -8.09 19.88
N PHE A 59 19.00 -7.02 19.63
CA PHE A 59 18.33 -6.76 18.35
C PHE A 59 19.34 -6.43 17.26
N VAL A 60 20.34 -5.59 17.56
CA VAL A 60 21.43 -5.24 16.63
C VAL A 60 22.29 -6.46 16.27
N GLU A 61 22.67 -7.29 17.24
CA GLU A 61 23.40 -8.55 16.97
C GLU A 61 22.59 -9.51 16.07
N ARG A 62 21.28 -9.64 16.31
CA ARG A 62 20.40 -10.47 15.48
C ARG A 62 20.30 -9.95 14.05
N PHE A 63 20.00 -8.66 13.88
CA PHE A 63 19.91 -8.00 12.57
C PHE A 63 21.20 -8.14 11.77
N ILE A 64 22.36 -7.90 12.41
CA ILE A 64 23.68 -8.07 11.78
C ILE A 64 23.96 -9.53 11.40
N ARG A 65 23.54 -10.50 12.23
CA ARG A 65 23.71 -11.94 11.95
C ARG A 65 22.84 -12.41 10.79
N GLU A 66 21.58 -11.97 10.72
CA GLU A 66 20.65 -12.29 9.64
C GLU A 66 21.13 -11.66 8.32
N ALA A 67 21.48 -10.37 8.33
CA ALA A 67 22.07 -9.68 7.19
C ALA A 67 23.35 -10.37 6.64
N LYS A 68 24.27 -10.79 7.52
CA LYS A 68 25.48 -11.56 7.15
C LYS A 68 25.19 -12.97 6.64
N SER A 69 23.99 -13.49 6.88
CA SER A 69 23.53 -14.78 6.35
C SER A 69 22.95 -14.60 4.94
N VAL A 70 22.08 -13.59 4.75
CA VAL A 70 21.52 -13.21 3.44
C VAL A 70 22.62 -12.80 2.46
N ALA A 71 23.67 -12.10 2.90
CA ALA A 71 24.81 -11.71 2.07
C ALA A 71 25.59 -12.88 1.42
N ARG A 72 25.32 -14.13 1.81
CA ARG A 72 25.90 -15.34 1.19
C ARG A 72 25.06 -15.87 0.01
N LEU A 73 23.83 -15.38 -0.15
CA LEU A 73 22.89 -15.85 -1.18
C LEU A 73 23.08 -15.06 -2.48
N ALA A 74 23.88 -15.61 -3.40
CA ALA A 74 24.04 -15.06 -4.74
C ALA A 74 23.01 -15.69 -5.71
N HIS A 75 21.96 -14.94 -6.05
CA HIS A 75 20.92 -15.36 -6.99
C HIS A 75 20.39 -14.13 -7.75
N PRO A 76 20.12 -14.20 -9.08
CA PRO A 76 19.69 -13.02 -9.86
C PRO A 76 18.42 -12.37 -9.31
N ASN A 77 17.46 -13.18 -8.84
CA ASN A 77 16.18 -12.74 -8.30
C ASN A 77 16.20 -12.46 -6.78
N VAL A 78 17.37 -12.26 -6.18
CA VAL A 78 17.54 -11.80 -4.80
C VAL A 78 18.22 -10.42 -4.82
N VAL A 79 17.78 -9.51 -3.95
CA VAL A 79 18.46 -8.23 -3.72
C VAL A 79 19.80 -8.49 -3.03
N GLN A 80 20.91 -8.20 -3.71
CA GLN A 80 22.23 -8.51 -3.16
C GLN A 80 22.61 -7.54 -2.02
N VAL A 81 22.96 -8.07 -0.85
CA VAL A 81 23.61 -7.32 0.23
C VAL A 81 25.09 -7.17 -0.09
N PHE A 82 25.60 -5.94 -0.10
CA PHE A 82 27.01 -5.63 -0.40
C PHE A 82 27.86 -5.43 0.85
N ASP A 83 27.32 -4.76 1.87
CA ASP A 83 28.09 -4.31 3.04
C ASP A 83 27.18 -4.02 4.24
N GLN A 84 27.75 -4.01 5.44
CA GLN A 84 27.06 -3.66 6.69
C GLN A 84 27.97 -2.77 7.54
N GLY A 85 27.40 -1.92 8.38
CA GLY A 85 28.22 -1.12 9.28
C GLY A 85 27.43 -0.38 10.35
N THR A 86 28.19 0.37 11.14
CA THR A 86 27.69 1.18 12.26
C THR A 86 28.42 2.52 12.23
N ASP A 87 27.70 3.63 12.17
CA ASP A 87 28.28 4.98 12.23
C ASP A 87 27.52 5.83 13.25
N GLY A 88 28.22 6.25 14.31
CA GLY A 88 27.60 6.81 15.51
C GLY A 88 26.55 5.87 16.10
N SER A 89 25.29 6.32 16.13
CA SER A 89 24.11 5.55 16.57
C SER A 89 23.37 4.82 15.44
N TYR A 90 23.81 4.94 14.18
CA TYR A 90 23.14 4.35 13.03
C TYR A 90 23.74 3.00 12.65
N VAL A 91 22.96 1.93 12.79
CA VAL A 91 23.24 0.62 12.20
C VAL A 91 22.67 0.59 10.79
N TYR A 92 23.47 0.24 9.79
CA TYR A 92 23.05 0.26 8.38
C TYR A 92 23.43 -1.00 7.60
N LEU A 93 22.66 -1.25 6.54
CA LEU A 93 22.87 -2.31 5.56
C LEU A 93 22.86 -1.70 4.15
N ALA A 94 23.95 -1.90 3.40
CA ALA A 94 24.08 -1.44 2.01
C ALA A 94 23.79 -2.61 1.05
N MET A 95 22.82 -2.41 0.16
CA MET A 95 22.30 -3.43 -0.74
C MET A 95 22.07 -2.88 -2.16
N GLU A 96 21.88 -3.78 -3.11
CA GLU A 96 21.51 -3.49 -4.50
C GLU A 96 20.32 -2.52 -4.59
N TYR A 97 20.50 -1.43 -5.33
CA TYR A 97 19.38 -0.54 -5.67
C TYR A 97 18.68 -1.09 -6.91
N VAL A 98 17.43 -1.51 -6.75
CA VAL A 98 16.53 -1.81 -7.87
C VAL A 98 15.79 -0.53 -8.21
N ALA A 99 16.01 -0.01 -9.43
CA ALA A 99 15.18 1.05 -10.00
C ALA A 99 13.89 0.40 -10.53
N GLY A 100 12.73 0.89 -10.07
CA GLY A 100 11.43 0.29 -10.31
C GLY A 100 10.46 0.51 -9.13
N CYS A 101 9.50 -0.39 -8.97
CA CYS A 101 8.43 -0.33 -7.96
C CYS A 101 8.31 -1.64 -7.15
N THR A 102 7.44 -1.66 -6.14
CA THR A 102 7.09 -2.91 -5.43
C THR A 102 5.87 -3.57 -6.06
N LEU A 103 5.69 -4.88 -5.88
CA LEU A 103 4.47 -5.58 -6.27
C LEU A 103 3.23 -5.00 -5.55
N ARG A 104 3.38 -4.45 -4.33
CA ARG A 104 2.30 -3.72 -3.66
C ARG A 104 1.84 -2.50 -4.46
N ASP A 105 2.76 -1.78 -5.09
CA ASP A 105 2.41 -0.60 -5.89
C ASP A 105 1.73 -1.03 -7.19
N VAL A 106 2.27 -2.05 -7.88
CA VAL A 106 1.63 -2.64 -9.07
C VAL A 106 0.20 -3.12 -8.79
N LEU A 107 -0.06 -3.75 -7.64
CA LEU A 107 -1.40 -4.17 -7.24
C LEU A 107 -2.30 -3.00 -6.80
N ARG A 108 -1.74 -1.87 -6.35
CA ARG A 108 -2.52 -0.65 -6.09
C ARG A 108 -2.97 0.01 -7.39
N ASP A 109 -2.08 0.04 -8.37
CA ASP A 109 -2.27 0.82 -9.60
C ASP A 109 -3.03 0.02 -10.68
N ARG A 110 -2.92 -1.31 -10.66
CA ARG A 110 -3.62 -2.24 -11.59
C ARG A 110 -4.76 -3.03 -10.95
N GLY A 111 -4.87 -3.09 -9.63
CA GLY A 111 -5.80 -3.99 -8.95
C GLY A 111 -5.39 -5.45 -9.13
N ALA A 112 -6.05 -6.17 -10.02
CA ALA A 112 -5.74 -7.55 -10.37
C ALA A 112 -4.84 -7.68 -11.62
N LEU A 113 -4.13 -8.81 -11.73
CA LEU A 113 -3.21 -9.13 -12.83
C LEU A 113 -3.71 -10.33 -13.65
N GLN A 114 -3.49 -10.28 -14.97
CA GLN A 114 -3.65 -11.44 -15.86
C GLN A 114 -2.82 -12.63 -15.35
N PRO A 115 -3.30 -13.88 -15.50
CA PRO A 115 -2.55 -15.07 -15.07
C PRO A 115 -1.13 -15.16 -15.63
N ARG A 116 -0.89 -14.74 -16.88
CA ARG A 116 0.47 -14.65 -17.46
C ARG A 116 1.38 -13.79 -16.58
N ALA A 117 0.98 -12.56 -16.27
CA ALA A 117 1.76 -11.61 -15.49
C ALA A 117 1.95 -12.08 -14.03
N ALA A 118 0.92 -12.66 -13.41
CA ALA A 118 1.01 -13.23 -12.06
C ALA A 118 2.03 -14.39 -12.00
N LEU A 119 2.04 -15.27 -13.01
CA LEU A 119 2.99 -16.38 -13.11
C LEU A 119 4.42 -15.91 -13.45
N ASP A 120 4.58 -14.91 -14.32
CA ASP A 120 5.87 -14.31 -14.66
C ASP A 120 6.52 -13.55 -13.48
N ILE A 121 5.72 -13.11 -12.50
CA ILE A 121 6.22 -12.56 -11.23
C ILE A 121 6.50 -13.68 -10.20
N LEU A 122 5.62 -14.68 -10.12
CA LEU A 122 5.73 -15.77 -9.15
C LEU A 122 6.93 -16.70 -9.42
N GLU A 123 7.21 -17.05 -10.67
CA GLU A 123 8.32 -17.95 -11.01
C GLU A 123 9.70 -17.44 -10.52
N PRO A 124 10.10 -16.17 -10.77
CA PRO A 124 11.27 -15.54 -10.17
C PRO A 124 11.31 -15.56 -8.63
N VAL A 125 10.17 -15.28 -7.98
CA VAL A 125 10.07 -15.24 -6.51
C VAL A 125 10.30 -16.64 -5.93
N LEU A 126 9.67 -17.67 -6.50
CA LEU A 126 9.87 -19.06 -6.08
C LEU A 126 11.28 -19.57 -6.39
N ALA A 127 11.91 -19.10 -7.48
CA ALA A 127 13.32 -19.40 -7.75
C ALA A 127 14.26 -18.79 -6.70
N ALA A 128 14.00 -17.55 -6.28
CA ALA A 128 14.75 -16.86 -5.20
C ALA A 128 14.60 -17.57 -3.85
N LEU A 129 13.35 -17.85 -3.44
CA LEU A 129 13.05 -18.58 -2.21
C LEU A 129 13.64 -20.00 -2.26
N GLY A 130 13.49 -20.70 -3.39
CA GLY A 130 14.06 -22.03 -3.59
C GLY A 130 15.60 -22.06 -3.53
N ALA A 131 16.29 -20.96 -3.88
CA ALA A 131 17.71 -20.80 -3.64
C ALA A 131 18.02 -20.59 -2.14
N ALA A 132 17.23 -19.78 -1.43
CA ALA A 132 17.35 -19.56 0.01
C ALA A 132 17.10 -20.84 0.83
N HIS A 133 16.04 -21.59 0.51
CA HIS A 133 15.65 -22.83 1.21
C HIS A 133 16.76 -23.88 1.12
N ARG A 134 17.36 -24.06 -0.07
CA ARG A 134 18.51 -24.96 -0.28
C ARG A 134 19.79 -24.50 0.43
N ALA A 135 19.90 -23.21 0.76
CA ALA A 135 20.97 -22.67 1.60
C ALA A 135 20.65 -22.72 3.12
N GLY A 136 19.48 -23.24 3.50
CA GLY A 136 19.04 -23.36 4.91
C GLY A 136 18.37 -22.11 5.48
N PHE A 137 17.86 -21.22 4.62
CA PHE A 137 17.18 -19.98 5.02
C PHE A 137 15.68 -20.00 4.65
N VAL A 138 14.88 -19.35 5.49
CA VAL A 138 13.43 -19.14 5.31
C VAL A 138 13.17 -17.63 5.44
N HIS A 139 12.36 -17.07 4.55
CA HIS A 139 12.08 -15.64 4.45
C HIS A 139 11.15 -15.12 5.56
N ARG A 140 10.12 -15.89 5.93
CA ARG A 140 9.18 -15.69 7.06
C ARG A 140 8.27 -14.45 7.02
N ASP A 141 8.57 -13.51 6.13
CA ASP A 141 7.83 -12.26 5.90
C ASP A 141 7.59 -12.03 4.39
N MET A 142 7.23 -13.08 3.64
CA MET A 142 6.99 -12.94 2.19
C MET A 142 5.64 -12.23 1.95
N LYS A 143 5.66 -11.14 1.18
CA LYS A 143 4.52 -10.23 0.94
C LYS A 143 4.80 -9.30 -0.26
N PRO A 144 3.79 -8.63 -0.84
CA PRO A 144 3.98 -7.79 -2.04
C PRO A 144 4.95 -6.62 -1.86
N GLU A 145 5.12 -6.09 -0.65
CA GLU A 145 6.07 -5.03 -0.35
C GLU A 145 7.53 -5.49 -0.44
N ASN A 146 7.79 -6.80 -0.30
CA ASN A 146 9.13 -7.40 -0.33
C ASN A 146 9.48 -8.00 -1.72
N VAL A 147 8.60 -7.84 -2.72
CA VAL A 147 8.88 -8.15 -4.13
C VAL A 147 9.11 -6.85 -4.89
N LEU A 148 10.31 -6.68 -5.43
CA LEU A 148 10.69 -5.54 -6.27
C LEU A 148 10.61 -5.95 -7.75
N ILE A 149 10.07 -5.06 -8.58
CA ILE A 149 9.96 -5.22 -10.03
C ILE A 149 10.78 -4.10 -10.65
N GLY A 150 11.88 -4.44 -11.33
CA GLY A 150 12.76 -3.46 -11.95
C GLY A 150 12.17 -2.83 -13.21
N ASP A 151 12.63 -1.62 -13.56
CA ASP A 151 12.30 -0.92 -14.82
C ASP A 151 12.68 -1.75 -16.07
N ASP A 152 13.60 -2.70 -15.90
CA ASP A 152 14.05 -3.68 -16.90
C ASP A 152 13.26 -5.02 -16.88
N GLY A 153 12.16 -5.06 -16.13
CA GLY A 153 11.32 -6.25 -15.94
C GLY A 153 11.88 -7.30 -14.98
N ARG A 154 13.05 -7.11 -14.37
CA ARG A 154 13.63 -8.12 -13.47
C ARG A 154 13.00 -8.08 -12.08
N VAL A 155 12.35 -9.18 -11.73
CA VAL A 155 11.76 -9.41 -10.41
C VAL A 155 12.83 -9.88 -9.40
N LYS A 156 12.87 -9.25 -8.23
CA LYS A 156 13.80 -9.54 -7.12
C LYS A 156 13.10 -9.57 -5.76
N VAL A 157 13.45 -10.53 -4.91
CA VAL A 157 13.00 -10.61 -3.52
C VAL A 157 13.97 -9.85 -2.60
N ALA A 158 13.41 -8.98 -1.76
CA ALA A 158 14.11 -8.16 -0.78
C ALA A 158 13.77 -8.58 0.67
N ASP A 159 14.53 -8.09 1.66
CA ASP A 159 14.16 -8.15 3.08
C ASP A 159 13.93 -9.54 3.71
N PHE A 160 14.70 -10.54 3.25
CA PHE A 160 14.81 -11.87 3.85
C PHE A 160 15.01 -11.86 5.38
N GLY A 161 13.92 -12.10 6.12
CA GLY A 161 13.94 -12.54 7.53
C GLY A 161 14.63 -11.62 8.54
N LEU A 162 14.74 -10.31 8.28
CA LEU A 162 15.46 -9.34 9.12
C LEU A 162 14.69 -8.97 10.42
N VAL A 163 14.65 -9.94 11.34
CA VAL A 163 13.99 -9.98 12.65
C VAL A 163 12.46 -10.05 12.63
N ARG A 164 11.91 -11.14 13.18
CA ARG A 164 10.57 -11.15 13.80
C ARG A 164 10.57 -12.12 14.99
N SER A 165 10.68 -11.59 16.21
CA SER A 165 10.26 -12.30 17.43
C SER A 165 8.91 -11.73 17.86
N VAL A 166 7.96 -12.60 18.23
CA VAL A 166 6.54 -12.21 18.40
C VAL A 166 6.28 -11.31 19.62
N ASP A 167 7.28 -11.14 20.48
CA ASP A 167 7.26 -10.20 21.61
C ASP A 167 6.98 -8.73 21.22
N THR A 168 7.18 -8.34 19.95
CA THR A 168 6.96 -6.96 19.46
C THR A 168 5.59 -6.71 18.81
N VAL A 169 4.70 -7.71 18.74
CA VAL A 169 3.36 -7.57 18.11
C VAL A 169 2.43 -6.62 18.90
N THR A 170 2.79 -6.25 20.14
CA THR A 170 1.93 -5.61 21.13
C THR A 170 2.01 -4.07 21.24
N SER A 171 2.74 -3.35 20.38
CA SER A 171 3.03 -1.91 20.65
C SER A 171 3.16 -0.93 19.46
N THR A 172 2.50 -1.14 18.30
CA THR A 172 2.36 -0.04 17.30
C THR A 172 1.05 -0.11 16.50
N THR A 173 0.19 0.90 16.67
CA THR A 173 -1.22 0.94 16.21
C THR A 173 -1.40 1.46 14.78
N GLY A 174 -0.79 0.81 13.79
CA GLY A 174 -1.02 1.13 12.37
C GLY A 174 -0.33 0.20 11.38
N ALA A 175 0.99 0.32 11.23
CA ALA A 175 1.76 -0.42 10.23
C ALA A 175 1.69 -1.97 10.37
N VAL A 176 1.35 -2.47 11.56
CA VAL A 176 1.20 -3.91 11.83
C VAL A 176 0.03 -4.54 11.06
N LEU A 177 -1.01 -3.76 10.72
CA LEU A 177 -2.26 -4.27 10.13
C LEU A 177 -2.05 -4.95 8.77
N GLY A 178 -1.16 -4.43 7.92
CA GLY A 178 -0.88 -5.00 6.60
C GLY A 178 -0.02 -6.27 6.62
N THR A 179 0.69 -6.55 7.72
CA THR A 179 1.71 -7.62 7.81
C THR A 179 1.20 -8.87 8.58
N VAL A 180 -0.11 -8.95 8.84
CA VAL A 180 -0.75 -10.18 9.33
C VAL A 180 -1.41 -11.00 8.22
N SER A 181 -1.83 -10.37 7.11
CA SER A 181 -2.56 -11.02 6.01
C SER A 181 -1.80 -12.11 5.23
N TYR A 182 -0.49 -12.28 5.48
CA TYR A 182 0.39 -13.23 4.80
C TYR A 182 1.00 -14.26 5.77
N LEU A 183 0.64 -14.21 7.05
CA LEU A 183 1.17 -15.14 8.05
C LEU A 183 0.60 -16.55 7.81
N ALA A 184 1.49 -17.53 7.78
CA ALA A 184 1.09 -18.93 7.78
C ALA A 184 0.50 -19.31 9.15
N PRO A 185 -0.53 -20.19 9.21
CA PRO A 185 -1.22 -20.56 10.45
C PRO A 185 -0.27 -20.95 11.60
N GLU A 186 0.75 -21.75 11.30
CA GLU A 186 1.75 -22.23 12.25
C GLU A 186 2.64 -21.12 12.83
N GLN A 187 2.82 -19.98 12.15
CA GLN A 187 3.52 -18.82 12.71
C GLN A 187 2.69 -18.13 13.81
N ILE A 188 1.37 -18.28 13.76
CA ILE A 188 0.43 -17.71 14.73
C ILE A 188 0.35 -18.60 15.97
N GLU A 189 0.29 -19.93 15.78
CA GLU A 189 0.26 -20.90 16.89
C GLU A 189 1.62 -21.10 17.56
N GLN A 190 2.70 -21.19 16.78
CA GLN A 190 4.03 -21.58 17.25
C GLN A 190 5.13 -20.68 16.64
N PRO A 191 5.36 -19.47 17.19
CA PRO A 191 6.30 -18.47 16.66
C PRO A 191 7.78 -18.90 16.45
N GLY A 192 8.18 -20.09 16.87
CA GLY A 192 9.51 -20.66 16.64
C GLY A 192 9.57 -21.78 15.57
N ALA A 193 8.43 -22.32 15.13
CA ALA A 193 8.33 -23.53 14.31
C ALA A 193 8.24 -23.26 12.79
N ALA A 194 8.87 -22.19 12.31
CA ALA A 194 8.79 -21.75 10.92
C ALA A 194 9.85 -22.45 10.02
N ASP A 195 9.40 -23.44 9.25
CA ASP A 195 10.13 -24.09 8.15
C ASP A 195 9.83 -23.46 6.77
N ALA A 196 10.29 -24.09 5.68
CA ALA A 196 10.13 -23.62 4.30
C ALA A 196 8.67 -23.47 3.83
N ARG A 197 7.71 -24.16 4.45
CA ARG A 197 6.28 -24.17 4.07
C ARG A 197 5.54 -22.91 4.47
N VAL A 198 6.12 -22.12 5.38
CA VAL A 198 5.67 -20.77 5.72
C VAL A 198 5.74 -19.86 4.49
N ASP A 199 6.86 -19.89 3.78
CA ASP A 199 7.06 -19.06 2.58
C ASP A 199 6.19 -19.55 1.42
N VAL A 200 5.96 -20.87 1.32
CA VAL A 200 5.03 -21.49 0.36
C VAL A 200 3.61 -20.98 0.57
N TYR A 201 3.11 -20.96 1.81
CA TYR A 201 1.79 -20.41 2.15
C TYR A 201 1.68 -18.92 1.79
N ALA A 202 2.67 -18.12 2.20
CA ALA A 202 2.70 -16.70 1.90
C ALA A 202 2.74 -16.42 0.39
N CYS A 203 3.49 -17.20 -0.39
CA CYS A 203 3.46 -17.14 -1.86
C CYS A 203 2.09 -17.52 -2.45
N GLY A 204 1.38 -18.50 -1.88
CA GLY A 204 0.02 -18.84 -2.28
C GLY A 204 -0.98 -17.70 -2.03
N VAL A 205 -0.86 -17.01 -0.90
CA VAL A 205 -1.67 -15.81 -0.59
C VAL A 205 -1.34 -14.65 -1.55
N VAL A 206 -0.05 -14.43 -1.86
CA VAL A 206 0.36 -13.42 -2.84
C VAL A 206 -0.14 -13.77 -4.26
N LEU A 207 -0.17 -15.05 -4.64
CA LEU A 207 -0.76 -15.48 -5.92
C LEU A 207 -2.27 -15.21 -5.96
N TYR A 208 -3.01 -15.53 -4.90
CA TYR A 208 -4.43 -15.20 -4.80
C TYR A 208 -4.67 -13.69 -4.97
N GLU A 209 -3.89 -12.86 -4.27
CA GLU A 209 -4.02 -11.40 -4.34
C GLU A 209 -3.62 -10.85 -5.73
N MET A 210 -2.62 -11.45 -6.40
CA MET A 210 -2.30 -11.10 -7.79
C MET A 210 -3.43 -11.45 -8.77
N LEU A 211 -4.11 -12.58 -8.60
CA LEU A 211 -5.17 -13.03 -9.52
C LEU A 211 -6.52 -12.33 -9.29
N THR A 212 -6.81 -11.91 -8.06
CA THR A 212 -8.12 -11.37 -7.66
C THR A 212 -8.10 -9.87 -7.30
N GLY A 213 -6.92 -9.27 -7.09
CA GLY A 213 -6.78 -7.91 -6.57
C GLY A 213 -7.16 -7.74 -5.09
N GLU A 214 -7.62 -8.81 -4.43
CA GLU A 214 -8.17 -8.80 -3.07
C GLU A 214 -7.44 -9.82 -2.18
N LYS A 215 -7.51 -9.63 -0.87
CA LYS A 215 -6.88 -10.55 0.10
C LYS A 215 -7.85 -11.67 0.47
N PRO A 216 -7.40 -12.94 0.60
CA PRO A 216 -8.31 -14.05 0.87
C PRO A 216 -8.92 -13.98 2.29
N HIS A 217 -8.22 -13.32 3.22
CA HIS A 217 -8.70 -13.05 4.56
C HIS A 217 -8.49 -11.58 4.93
N ASP A 218 -9.58 -10.82 4.93
CA ASP A 218 -9.61 -9.43 5.40
C ASP A 218 -10.61 -9.24 6.58
N GLY A 219 -10.47 -8.12 7.30
CA GLY A 219 -11.39 -7.69 8.35
C GLY A 219 -10.85 -6.57 9.25
N ASP A 220 -11.76 -5.83 9.89
CA ASP A 220 -11.56 -4.60 10.67
C ASP A 220 -10.50 -4.62 11.80
N SER A 221 -9.89 -5.78 12.09
CA SER A 221 -8.90 -5.96 13.15
C SER A 221 -7.91 -7.06 12.81
N PRO A 222 -6.60 -6.90 13.14
CA PRO A 222 -5.60 -7.95 12.93
C PRO A 222 -5.98 -9.28 13.61
N ALA A 223 -6.67 -9.23 14.75
CA ALA A 223 -7.13 -10.41 15.46
C ALA A 223 -8.20 -11.21 14.67
N VAL A 224 -9.01 -10.54 13.85
CA VAL A 224 -9.98 -11.20 12.94
C VAL A 224 -9.24 -11.86 11.79
N VAL A 225 -8.31 -11.16 11.14
CA VAL A 225 -7.48 -11.72 10.07
C VAL A 225 -6.71 -12.95 10.55
N LEU A 226 -6.02 -12.86 11.69
CA LEU A 226 -5.32 -13.99 12.32
C LEU A 226 -6.27 -15.16 12.67
N TYR A 227 -7.48 -14.88 13.15
CA TYR A 227 -8.48 -15.92 13.42
C TYR A 227 -8.90 -16.64 12.13
N LYS A 228 -9.08 -15.90 11.03
CA LYS A 228 -9.41 -16.48 9.71
C LYS A 228 -8.33 -17.42 9.21
N HIS A 229 -7.06 -17.01 9.18
CA HIS A 229 -5.94 -17.88 8.78
C HIS A 229 -5.92 -19.24 9.53
N LEU A 230 -6.34 -19.26 10.80
CA LEU A 230 -6.44 -20.48 11.60
C LEU A 230 -7.70 -21.32 11.29
N HIS A 231 -8.87 -20.69 11.10
CA HIS A 231 -10.18 -21.36 11.12
C HIS A 231 -10.91 -21.47 9.77
N GLU A 232 -10.60 -20.60 8.82
CA GLU A 232 -11.16 -20.54 7.48
C GLU A 232 -10.11 -21.00 6.45
N ASP A 233 -10.52 -21.70 5.39
CA ASP A 233 -9.64 -22.00 4.27
C ASP A 233 -9.63 -20.84 3.26
N VAL A 234 -8.53 -20.67 2.54
CA VAL A 234 -8.44 -19.70 1.44
C VAL A 234 -9.41 -20.12 0.33
N PRO A 235 -10.32 -19.24 -0.15
CA PRO A 235 -11.24 -19.57 -1.24
C PRO A 235 -10.48 -19.74 -2.57
N PRO A 236 -11.03 -20.51 -3.54
CA PRO A 236 -10.47 -20.57 -4.88
C PRO A 236 -10.59 -19.22 -5.59
N PRO A 237 -9.53 -18.69 -6.25
CA PRO A 237 -9.59 -17.49 -7.08
C PRO A 237 -10.79 -17.42 -8.03
N SER A 238 -11.22 -18.53 -8.63
CA SER A 238 -12.38 -18.59 -9.55
C SER A 238 -13.72 -18.21 -8.90
N ALA A 239 -13.83 -18.23 -7.57
CA ALA A 239 -15.02 -17.77 -6.85
C ALA A 239 -15.12 -16.24 -6.77
N VAL A 240 -14.00 -15.51 -6.94
CA VAL A 240 -13.97 -14.03 -7.03
C VAL A 240 -13.88 -13.58 -8.49
N VAL A 241 -13.14 -14.31 -9.33
CA VAL A 241 -12.97 -14.03 -10.76
C VAL A 241 -13.51 -15.20 -11.59
N PRO A 242 -14.81 -15.18 -11.95
CA PRO A 242 -15.40 -16.21 -12.79
C PRO A 242 -14.69 -16.32 -14.14
N GLY A 243 -14.27 -17.54 -14.49
CA GLY A 243 -13.51 -17.82 -15.72
C GLY A 243 -12.01 -18.07 -15.51
N LEU A 244 -11.48 -17.91 -14.30
CA LEU A 244 -10.13 -18.41 -14.01
C LEU A 244 -10.04 -19.94 -14.18
N PRO A 245 -8.93 -20.47 -14.73
CA PRO A 245 -8.69 -21.91 -14.84
C PRO A 245 -8.58 -22.64 -13.50
N TYR A 246 -9.04 -23.88 -13.45
CA TYR A 246 -8.98 -24.75 -12.27
C TYR A 246 -7.54 -25.05 -11.82
N GLU A 247 -6.58 -25.06 -12.76
CA GLU A 247 -5.16 -25.25 -12.50
C GLU A 247 -4.55 -24.13 -11.63
N LEU A 248 -5.17 -22.94 -11.62
CA LEU A 248 -4.78 -21.84 -10.72
C LEU A 248 -5.45 -21.98 -9.34
N ASP A 249 -6.68 -22.47 -9.28
CA ASP A 249 -7.36 -22.79 -8.03
C ASP A 249 -6.62 -23.90 -7.27
N GLU A 250 -6.20 -24.97 -7.96
CA GLU A 250 -5.41 -26.06 -7.39
C GLU A 250 -4.03 -25.56 -6.91
N LEU A 251 -3.37 -24.68 -7.67
CA LEU A 251 -2.07 -24.09 -7.29
C LEU A 251 -2.17 -23.17 -6.06
N VAL A 252 -3.24 -22.38 -5.93
CA VAL A 252 -3.48 -21.58 -4.72
C VAL A 252 -3.87 -22.48 -3.54
N ALA A 253 -4.77 -23.44 -3.73
CA ALA A 253 -5.24 -24.32 -2.66
C ALA A 253 -4.13 -25.24 -2.10
N SER A 254 -3.26 -25.78 -2.95
CA SER A 254 -2.10 -26.57 -2.51
C SER A 254 -1.08 -25.74 -1.74
N ALA A 255 -0.78 -24.52 -2.19
CA ALA A 255 0.11 -23.60 -1.49
C ALA A 255 -0.47 -23.10 -0.16
N THR A 256 -1.78 -22.81 -0.10
CA THR A 256 -2.44 -22.18 1.07
C THR A 256 -3.17 -23.16 2.00
N ALA A 257 -3.03 -24.48 1.81
CA ALA A 257 -3.62 -25.48 2.70
C ALA A 257 -3.20 -25.23 4.17
N ARG A 258 -4.16 -25.14 5.09
CA ARG A 258 -3.86 -24.81 6.51
C ARG A 258 -2.87 -25.77 7.15
N THR A 259 -3.03 -27.08 6.91
CA THR A 259 -2.10 -28.13 7.37
C THR A 259 -0.77 -28.08 6.59
N PRO A 260 0.39 -27.79 7.20
CA PRO A 260 1.66 -27.66 6.49
C PRO A 260 2.08 -28.92 5.71
N GLU A 261 1.69 -30.11 6.20
CA GLU A 261 1.98 -31.41 5.56
C GLU A 261 1.37 -31.59 4.18
N VAL A 262 0.29 -30.86 3.89
CA VAL A 262 -0.42 -30.89 2.59
C VAL A 262 0.26 -29.98 1.56
N ARG A 263 0.98 -28.94 2.02
CA ARG A 263 1.65 -27.98 1.14
C ARG A 263 2.88 -28.58 0.47
N PRO A 264 3.28 -28.07 -0.70
CA PRO A 264 4.60 -28.30 -1.27
C PRO A 264 5.70 -28.07 -0.23
N HIS A 265 6.67 -29.00 -0.14
CA HIS A 265 7.69 -29.03 0.91
C HIS A 265 8.54 -27.74 0.97
N ASP A 266 8.77 -27.11 -0.18
CA ASP A 266 9.55 -25.88 -0.32
C ASP A 266 9.17 -25.14 -1.63
N ALA A 267 9.73 -23.95 -1.82
CA ALA A 267 9.49 -23.14 -3.01
C ALA A 267 10.03 -23.76 -4.32
N VAL A 268 10.93 -24.76 -4.28
CA VAL A 268 11.35 -25.50 -5.49
C VAL A 268 10.26 -26.49 -5.90
N ALA A 269 9.61 -27.16 -4.94
CA ALA A 269 8.44 -27.99 -5.19
C ALA A 269 7.28 -27.15 -5.77
N LEU A 270 6.94 -26.02 -5.14
CA LEU A 270 5.89 -25.12 -5.65
C LEU A 270 6.25 -24.56 -7.04
N LEU A 271 7.52 -24.19 -7.32
CA LEU A 271 7.94 -23.78 -8.68
C LEU A 271 7.72 -24.88 -9.72
N GLY A 272 7.89 -26.14 -9.33
CA GLY A 272 7.57 -27.32 -10.16
C GLY A 272 6.08 -27.56 -10.37
N GLU A 273 5.22 -26.97 -9.56
CA GLU A 273 3.75 -26.96 -9.72
C GLU A 273 3.31 -25.76 -10.57
N THR A 274 3.77 -24.56 -10.24
CA THR A 274 3.57 -23.33 -11.04
C THR A 274 3.89 -23.54 -12.52
N ARG A 275 5.01 -24.22 -12.82
CA ARG A 275 5.41 -24.54 -14.20
C ARG A 275 4.55 -25.62 -14.88
N ARG A 276 4.00 -26.57 -14.12
CA ARG A 276 3.07 -27.58 -14.65
C ARG A 276 1.72 -26.96 -14.95
N ALA A 277 1.19 -26.15 -14.04
CA ALA A 277 -0.03 -25.35 -14.25
C ALA A 277 0.14 -24.45 -15.48
N ARG A 278 1.20 -23.63 -15.53
CA ARG A 278 1.50 -22.75 -16.68
C ARG A 278 1.60 -23.50 -18.02
N GLY A 279 2.12 -24.73 -18.02
CA GLY A 279 2.22 -25.58 -19.21
C GLY A 279 0.92 -26.31 -19.61
N ALA A 280 -0.11 -26.29 -18.76
CA ALA A 280 -1.44 -26.84 -19.05
C ALA A 280 -2.41 -25.78 -19.59
N LEU A 281 -2.20 -24.50 -19.27
CA LEU A 281 -3.05 -23.39 -19.71
C LEU A 281 -2.86 -23.03 -21.19
N SER A 282 -3.96 -22.70 -21.86
CA SER A 282 -3.97 -22.07 -23.18
C SER A 282 -3.51 -20.61 -23.13
N ALA A 283 -3.21 -20.02 -24.30
CA ALA A 283 -2.91 -18.58 -24.39
C ALA A 283 -4.09 -17.73 -23.89
N ASP A 284 -5.30 -18.02 -24.35
CA ASP A 284 -6.53 -17.30 -23.98
C ASP A 284 -6.79 -17.34 -22.47
N GLN A 285 -6.46 -18.45 -21.80
CA GLN A 285 -6.53 -18.59 -20.33
C GLN A 285 -5.42 -17.82 -19.59
N LEU A 286 -4.23 -17.69 -20.20
CA LEU A 286 -3.12 -16.91 -19.64
C LEU A 286 -3.32 -15.40 -19.79
N ASP A 287 -3.97 -14.99 -20.88
CA ASP A 287 -4.23 -13.58 -21.23
C ASP A 287 -5.59 -13.06 -20.74
N ALA A 288 -6.39 -13.93 -20.10
CA ALA A 288 -7.67 -13.58 -19.48
C ALA A 288 -7.52 -12.40 -18.50
N VAL A 289 -8.33 -11.36 -18.72
CA VAL A 289 -8.31 -10.11 -17.94
C VAL A 289 -9.29 -10.22 -16.76
N PRO A 290 -8.85 -10.14 -15.50
CA PRO A 290 -9.76 -10.10 -14.35
C PRO A 290 -10.64 -8.84 -14.34
N PRO A 291 -11.86 -8.88 -13.77
CA PRO A 291 -12.76 -7.72 -13.70
C PRO A 291 -12.25 -6.62 -12.76
N GLN A 292 -11.37 -6.94 -11.79
CA GLN A 292 -10.66 -5.95 -10.97
C GLN A 292 -9.38 -5.40 -11.63
N ALA A 293 -9.06 -5.74 -12.89
CA ALA A 293 -7.87 -5.23 -13.57
C ALA A 293 -8.12 -3.84 -14.16
N LEU A 294 -7.37 -2.84 -13.69
CA LEU A 294 -7.43 -1.47 -14.16
C LEU A 294 -6.51 -1.28 -15.39
N SER A 295 -7.13 -0.97 -16.54
CA SER A 295 -6.40 -0.62 -17.76
C SER A 295 -5.73 0.74 -17.62
N THR A 296 -4.41 0.74 -17.40
CA THR A 296 -3.57 1.94 -17.47
C THR A 296 -2.45 1.75 -18.49
N GLU A 297 -2.54 2.48 -19.59
CA GLU A 297 -1.35 2.87 -20.34
C GLU A 297 -0.54 3.81 -19.44
N HIS A 298 0.76 3.57 -19.30
CA HIS A 298 1.66 4.48 -18.60
C HIS A 298 2.96 4.61 -19.38
N ASP A 299 3.18 5.82 -19.91
CA ASP A 299 4.49 6.27 -20.35
C ASP A 299 5.29 6.68 -19.10
N ASN A 300 6.52 6.18 -18.96
CA ASN A 300 7.28 6.27 -17.71
C ASN A 300 8.15 7.55 -17.68
N ALA A 301 7.50 8.70 -17.71
CA ALA A 301 8.14 10.01 -17.55
C ALA A 301 7.33 10.95 -16.63
N ASP A 302 8.04 11.55 -15.66
CA ASP A 302 7.65 12.74 -14.88
C ASP A 302 6.23 12.84 -14.27
N ASP A 303 6.01 12.14 -13.14
CA ASP A 303 5.73 12.85 -11.88
C ASP A 303 6.24 12.08 -10.65
N ARG A 304 6.77 12.81 -9.67
CA ARG A 304 7.22 12.27 -8.37
C ARG A 304 6.84 13.17 -7.18
N THR A 305 5.61 13.69 -7.16
CA THR A 305 5.08 14.46 -6.01
C THR A 305 3.71 14.00 -5.47
N SER A 306 3.58 12.75 -5.00
CA SER A 306 2.38 12.30 -4.27
C SER A 306 2.51 12.46 -2.74
N VAL A 307 1.62 13.22 -2.11
CA VAL A 307 1.68 13.57 -0.67
C VAL A 307 0.87 12.59 0.18
N ILE A 308 1.52 11.93 1.15
CA ILE A 308 0.85 11.07 2.15
C ILE A 308 0.21 11.95 3.25
N PRO A 309 -1.09 11.78 3.56
CA PRO A 309 -1.76 12.56 4.61
C PRO A 309 -1.31 12.16 6.02
N ARG A 310 -1.30 13.12 6.95
CA ARG A 310 -0.89 12.93 8.36
C ARG A 310 -2.07 12.71 9.30
N SER A 311 -2.01 11.60 10.04
CA SER A 311 -2.74 11.29 11.28
C SER A 311 -1.77 10.61 12.25
N LEU A 312 -1.77 10.81 13.56
CA LEU A 312 -2.59 11.69 14.43
C LEU A 312 -1.79 12.08 15.70
N THR A 313 -2.43 12.87 16.55
CA THR A 313 -2.09 13.35 17.91
C THR A 313 -0.97 12.65 18.72
N VAL A 314 -0.12 13.44 19.38
CA VAL A 314 0.83 13.00 20.43
C VAL A 314 0.37 13.49 21.82
N PRO A 315 0.18 12.58 22.82
CA PRO A 315 0.00 12.96 24.22
C PRO A 315 1.33 13.38 24.86
N ARG A 316 1.29 14.40 25.73
CA ARG A 316 2.46 14.97 26.40
C ARG A 316 2.57 14.46 27.86
N PRO A 317 3.69 13.85 28.28
CA PRO A 317 4.06 13.82 29.70
C PRO A 317 4.46 15.22 30.19
N LEU A 318 4.32 15.47 31.49
CA LEU A 318 4.77 16.70 32.15
C LEU A 318 6.21 16.53 32.70
N PRO A 319 6.98 17.63 32.83
CA PRO A 319 8.33 17.57 33.40
C PRO A 319 8.29 17.42 34.92
N VAL A 320 9.32 16.77 35.46
CA VAL A 320 9.73 16.87 36.87
C VAL A 320 11.12 17.52 36.87
N ASN A 321 11.30 18.56 37.67
CA ASN A 321 12.60 19.25 37.75
C ASN A 321 13.61 18.41 38.53
N GLU A 322 14.84 18.37 38.04
CA GLU A 322 16.02 18.08 38.84
C GLU A 322 16.69 19.42 39.21
N ASP A 323 17.07 19.59 40.47
CA ASP A 323 18.00 20.62 40.94
C ASP A 323 18.92 19.99 42.01
N GLU A 324 20.10 20.60 42.18
CA GLU A 324 21.30 20.09 42.86
C GLU A 324 21.09 19.90 44.40
N GLU A 325 21.90 19.16 45.19
CA GLU A 325 23.34 19.37 45.42
C GLU A 325 24.11 18.18 46.03
N GLN A 326 25.30 17.94 45.46
CA GLN A 326 26.64 17.84 46.12
C GLN A 326 26.94 17.01 47.40
N GLN A 327 28.06 16.26 47.29
CA GLN A 327 28.99 15.82 48.37
C GLN A 327 28.47 14.77 49.39
N GLN A 328 29.27 13.80 49.87
CA GLN A 328 30.71 13.83 50.13
C GLN A 328 31.34 12.41 50.09
N PHE A 329 32.64 12.29 49.79
CA PHE A 329 33.38 11.01 49.85
C PHE A 329 33.87 10.69 51.26
N HIS A 330 34.06 9.41 51.63
CA HIS A 330 35.30 8.95 52.26
C HIS A 330 35.50 7.41 52.20
N ARG A 331 36.78 7.00 52.27
CA ARG A 331 37.27 5.62 52.40
C ARG A 331 37.05 5.10 53.85
N THR A 332 37.07 3.82 54.19
CA THR A 332 38.22 2.90 54.05
C THR A 332 37.85 1.41 54.18
N SER A 333 38.75 0.57 53.67
CA SER A 333 38.75 -0.89 53.78
C SER A 333 39.29 -1.39 55.12
N ARG A 334 38.82 -2.56 55.59
CA ARG A 334 39.69 -3.48 56.34
C ARG A 334 39.31 -4.95 56.11
N LEU A 335 40.31 -5.82 56.15
CA LEU A 335 40.24 -7.25 55.86
C LEU A 335 41.24 -7.92 56.82
N GLU A 336 40.82 -8.88 57.66
CA GLU A 336 41.71 -9.58 58.60
C GLU A 336 41.15 -10.98 58.94
N THR A 337 42.00 -11.88 59.48
CA THR A 337 41.91 -13.34 59.26
C THR A 337 41.90 -14.21 60.55
N PRO A 338 41.61 -15.55 60.49
CA PRO A 338 41.26 -16.42 61.64
C PRO A 338 42.49 -17.13 62.29
N PRO A 339 42.39 -18.10 63.26
CA PRO A 339 41.24 -18.81 63.86
C PRO A 339 41.10 -18.57 65.40
N PRO A 340 41.12 -19.49 66.42
CA PRO A 340 41.50 -20.93 66.53
C PRO A 340 40.37 -21.89 67.02
N LEU A 341 40.75 -23.07 67.56
CA LEU A 341 39.96 -24.15 68.18
C LEU A 341 40.80 -24.79 69.34
N PRO A 342 40.31 -25.74 70.17
CA PRO A 342 38.96 -26.05 70.71
C PRO A 342 38.97 -26.05 72.27
N PRO A 343 38.01 -26.67 73.01
CA PRO A 343 38.16 -28.09 73.40
C PRO A 343 36.84 -28.90 73.47
N ARG A 344 36.86 -30.10 74.10
CA ARG A 344 35.89 -31.21 73.93
C ARG A 344 34.88 -31.41 75.08
N ARG A 345 33.67 -31.86 74.69
CA ARG A 345 32.72 -32.76 75.40
C ARG A 345 32.08 -32.30 76.72
N ARG A 346 30.74 -32.37 76.76
CA ARG A 346 29.98 -33.35 77.58
C ARG A 346 28.62 -33.66 76.93
N ARG A 347 28.11 -34.88 77.11
CA ARG A 347 26.72 -35.25 76.74
C ARG A 347 25.80 -34.89 77.91
N VAL A 348 24.62 -34.35 77.64
CA VAL A 348 23.54 -34.18 78.61
C VAL A 348 22.34 -35.01 78.15
N ALA A 349 21.66 -35.68 79.09
CA ALA A 349 20.59 -36.63 78.78
C ALA A 349 19.25 -35.93 78.51
N VAL A 350 18.46 -36.49 77.58
CA VAL A 350 17.10 -36.03 77.30
C VAL A 350 16.12 -36.64 78.32
N PRO A 351 15.35 -35.85 79.08
CA PRO A 351 14.27 -36.39 79.89
C PRO A 351 13.07 -36.76 79.01
N ARG A 352 12.57 -37.99 79.12
CA ARG A 352 11.33 -38.41 78.45
C ARG A 352 10.15 -37.59 78.99
N ARG A 353 9.44 -36.88 78.10
CA ARG A 353 8.09 -36.34 78.34
C ARG A 353 7.16 -36.88 77.25
N GLY A 354 5.90 -37.13 77.62
CA GLY A 354 4.98 -37.99 76.86
C GLY A 354 4.44 -37.41 75.55
N PRO A 355 3.63 -38.20 74.80
CA PRO A 355 3.16 -37.88 73.45
C PRO A 355 2.34 -36.57 73.34
N LEU A 356 1.79 -36.08 74.45
CA LEU A 356 1.04 -34.82 74.52
C LEU A 356 1.83 -33.62 73.95
N ALA A 357 3.15 -33.58 74.15
CA ALA A 357 3.99 -32.48 73.64
C ALA A 357 4.05 -32.43 72.09
N ILE A 358 3.95 -33.60 71.44
CA ILE A 358 3.92 -33.70 69.97
C ILE A 358 2.56 -33.22 69.44
N VAL A 359 1.46 -33.59 70.11
CA VAL A 359 0.10 -33.15 69.73
C VAL A 359 -0.03 -31.62 69.82
N VAL A 360 0.48 -30.99 70.88
CA VAL A 360 0.46 -29.52 71.01
C VAL A 360 1.32 -28.84 69.94
N ALA A 361 2.48 -29.40 69.60
CA ALA A 361 3.32 -28.87 68.51
C ALA A 361 2.63 -28.99 67.14
N VAL A 362 1.97 -30.11 66.84
CA VAL A 362 1.20 -30.30 65.61
C VAL A 362 0.01 -29.34 65.53
N LEU A 363 -0.74 -29.14 66.63
CA LEU A 363 -1.85 -28.18 66.68
C LEU A 363 -1.36 -26.73 66.50
N LEU A 364 -0.20 -26.35 67.03
CA LEU A 364 0.40 -25.04 66.77
C LEU A 364 0.82 -24.87 65.31
N VAL A 365 1.43 -25.89 64.69
CA VAL A 365 1.79 -25.86 63.26
C VAL A 365 0.55 -25.79 62.36
N LEU A 366 -0.51 -26.53 62.69
CA LEU A 366 -1.80 -26.45 61.98
C LEU A 366 -2.48 -25.09 62.17
N GLY A 367 -2.47 -24.53 63.39
CA GLY A 367 -3.04 -23.21 63.67
C GLY A 367 -2.30 -22.07 62.97
N VAL A 368 -0.96 -22.09 62.97
CA VAL A 368 -0.14 -21.14 62.21
C VAL A 368 -0.31 -21.34 60.72
N GLY A 369 -0.35 -22.58 60.23
CA GLY A 369 -0.61 -22.90 58.82
C GLY A 369 -1.98 -22.40 58.34
N ALA A 370 -3.03 -22.62 59.13
CA ALA A 370 -4.38 -22.11 58.86
C ALA A 370 -4.45 -20.57 58.91
N GLY A 371 -3.76 -19.93 59.87
CA GLY A 371 -3.66 -18.48 59.94
C GLY A 371 -2.94 -17.86 58.73
N VAL A 372 -1.81 -18.45 58.32
CA VAL A 372 -1.07 -18.03 57.11
C VAL A 372 -1.89 -18.26 55.85
N TRP A 373 -2.60 -19.39 55.74
CA TRP A 373 -3.49 -19.68 54.62
C TRP A 373 -4.68 -18.71 54.54
N TYR A 374 -5.34 -18.42 55.66
CA TYR A 374 -6.45 -17.47 55.71
C TYR A 374 -6.00 -16.05 55.33
N ILE A 375 -4.89 -15.57 55.87
CA ILE A 375 -4.34 -14.24 55.57
C ILE A 375 -3.88 -14.13 54.10
N ASN A 376 -3.21 -15.15 53.56
CA ASN A 376 -2.60 -15.09 52.22
C ASN A 376 -3.56 -15.47 51.08
N SER A 377 -4.56 -16.31 51.36
CA SER A 377 -5.42 -16.92 50.33
C SER A 377 -6.92 -16.79 50.63
N GLY A 378 -7.35 -17.00 51.88
CA GLY A 378 -8.77 -17.17 52.26
C GLY A 378 -9.60 -15.90 52.51
N GLN A 379 -9.26 -14.76 51.89
CA GLN A 379 -10.01 -13.49 51.98
C GLN A 379 -10.17 -12.77 50.62
N PHE A 380 -9.87 -13.48 49.52
CA PHE A 380 -9.79 -12.90 48.18
C PHE A 380 -10.27 -13.89 47.09
N THR A 381 -11.28 -13.46 46.33
CA THR A 381 -11.79 -14.11 45.13
C THR A 381 -11.26 -13.41 43.85
N GLN A 382 -11.67 -13.89 42.69
CA GLN A 382 -11.34 -13.31 41.38
C GLN A 382 -12.61 -12.84 40.67
N VAL A 383 -12.55 -11.68 40.02
CA VAL A 383 -13.67 -11.19 39.19
C VAL A 383 -13.92 -12.16 38.03
N PRO A 384 -15.14 -12.72 37.87
CA PRO A 384 -15.42 -13.70 36.82
C PRO A 384 -15.41 -13.09 35.41
N ALA A 385 -15.44 -13.96 34.39
CA ALA A 385 -15.54 -13.54 32.99
C ALA A 385 -16.98 -13.07 32.64
N LEU A 386 -17.16 -11.75 32.59
CA LEU A 386 -18.45 -11.06 32.41
C LEU A 386 -18.59 -10.37 31.04
N LEU A 387 -17.49 -10.23 30.30
CA LEU A 387 -17.47 -9.58 28.98
C LEU A 387 -18.45 -10.24 28.00
N THR A 388 -19.14 -9.44 27.20
CA THR A 388 -20.18 -9.87 26.23
C THR A 388 -21.42 -10.56 26.83
N LYS A 389 -21.51 -10.75 28.15
CA LYS A 389 -22.73 -11.24 28.80
C LYS A 389 -23.78 -10.15 28.94
N THR A 390 -25.05 -10.53 29.03
CA THR A 390 -26.15 -9.59 29.29
C THR A 390 -26.05 -9.00 30.70
N GLU A 391 -26.70 -7.86 30.91
CA GLU A 391 -26.78 -7.20 32.23
C GLU A 391 -27.40 -8.10 33.33
N ALA A 392 -28.18 -9.13 32.96
CA ALA A 392 -28.73 -10.12 33.90
C ALA A 392 -27.69 -11.21 34.24
N GLU A 393 -27.22 -11.95 33.23
CA GLU A 393 -26.19 -13.00 33.39
C GLU A 393 -24.93 -12.49 34.14
N ALA A 394 -24.60 -11.21 33.97
CA ALA A 394 -23.47 -10.59 34.65
C ALA A 394 -23.70 -10.36 36.15
N ARG A 395 -24.94 -10.05 36.58
CA ARG A 395 -25.29 -9.98 38.01
C ARG A 395 -25.30 -11.36 38.64
N ASP A 396 -25.91 -12.33 37.97
CA ASP A 396 -26.04 -13.71 38.47
C ASP A 396 -24.65 -14.29 38.77
N ARG A 397 -23.70 -14.15 37.82
CA ARG A 397 -22.31 -14.61 37.95
C ARG A 397 -21.48 -13.87 39.00
N LEU A 398 -21.77 -12.59 39.27
CA LEU A 398 -21.15 -11.87 40.37
C LEU A 398 -21.66 -12.42 41.72
N GLY A 399 -22.97 -12.67 41.84
CA GLY A 399 -23.56 -13.34 43.00
C GLY A 399 -22.99 -14.74 43.24
N GLU A 400 -22.87 -15.56 42.20
CA GLU A 400 -22.20 -16.88 42.26
C GLU A 400 -20.74 -16.81 42.75
N ALA A 401 -20.04 -15.72 42.44
CA ALA A 401 -18.65 -15.48 42.85
C ALA A 401 -18.49 -14.82 44.24
N GLY A 402 -19.59 -14.50 44.93
CA GLY A 402 -19.56 -13.77 46.21
C GLY A 402 -19.21 -12.29 46.08
N LEU A 403 -19.58 -11.67 44.96
CA LEU A 403 -19.27 -10.28 44.61
C LEU A 403 -20.54 -9.45 44.39
N ASP A 404 -20.50 -8.20 44.83
CA ASP A 404 -21.60 -7.25 44.67
C ASP A 404 -21.54 -6.54 43.32
N VAL A 405 -22.69 -6.05 42.86
CA VAL A 405 -22.80 -5.26 41.62
C VAL A 405 -22.68 -3.79 41.97
N GLY A 406 -21.63 -3.14 41.48
CA GLY A 406 -21.35 -1.73 41.68
C GLY A 406 -22.16 -0.81 40.75
N LYS A 407 -21.53 0.30 40.33
CA LYS A 407 -22.15 1.25 39.41
C LYS A 407 -22.32 0.62 38.03
N VAL A 408 -23.52 0.75 37.45
CA VAL A 408 -23.79 0.35 36.06
C VAL A 408 -23.83 1.59 35.17
N GLU A 409 -22.83 1.73 34.29
CA GLU A 409 -22.74 2.80 33.30
C GLU A 409 -23.12 2.31 31.91
N ARG A 410 -23.39 3.24 30.97
CA ARG A 410 -23.84 2.91 29.61
C ARG A 410 -23.12 3.72 28.53
N ALA A 411 -22.28 3.05 27.76
CA ALA A 411 -21.46 3.64 26.68
C ALA A 411 -21.87 3.09 25.31
N TYR A 412 -21.51 3.78 24.23
CA TYR A 412 -21.60 3.24 22.87
C TYR A 412 -20.44 2.27 22.60
N SER A 413 -20.68 1.29 21.73
CA SER A 413 -19.68 0.30 21.32
C SER A 413 -20.14 -0.40 20.05
N ASP A 414 -19.31 -0.35 19.01
CA ASP A 414 -19.56 -0.98 17.71
C ASP A 414 -19.30 -2.49 17.74
N THR A 415 -18.46 -2.96 18.67
CA THR A 415 -18.07 -4.36 18.84
C THR A 415 -19.00 -5.15 19.76
N VAL A 416 -19.65 -4.50 20.72
CA VAL A 416 -20.50 -5.16 21.73
C VAL A 416 -21.97 -4.85 21.48
N LYS A 417 -22.79 -5.87 21.21
CA LYS A 417 -24.24 -5.71 20.98
C LYS A 417 -24.92 -5.05 22.19
N ARG A 418 -25.87 -4.14 21.93
CA ARG A 418 -26.67 -3.40 22.93
C ARG A 418 -27.20 -4.33 24.04
N GLY A 419 -27.07 -3.90 25.29
CA GLY A 419 -27.50 -4.64 26.49
C GLY A 419 -26.50 -5.67 27.04
N ARG A 420 -25.28 -5.73 26.48
CA ARG A 420 -24.18 -6.59 26.96
C ARG A 420 -23.04 -5.76 27.57
N VAL A 421 -22.30 -6.36 28.49
CA VAL A 421 -21.16 -5.74 29.18
C VAL A 421 -19.98 -5.55 28.21
N ILE A 422 -19.52 -4.30 28.12
CA ILE A 422 -18.31 -3.87 27.39
C ILE A 422 -17.07 -4.12 28.24
N SER A 423 -17.10 -3.68 29.50
CA SER A 423 -15.98 -3.75 30.43
C SER A 423 -16.47 -3.80 31.88
N THR A 424 -15.58 -4.22 32.78
CA THR A 424 -15.82 -4.21 34.22
C THR A 424 -14.66 -3.54 34.94
N ASP A 425 -14.95 -2.93 36.09
CA ASP A 425 -13.96 -2.36 36.99
C ASP A 425 -14.22 -2.86 38.43
N PRO A 426 -13.34 -3.69 39.02
CA PRO A 426 -12.10 -4.22 38.43
C PRO A 426 -12.32 -5.16 37.22
N ALA A 427 -11.28 -5.32 36.41
CA ALA A 427 -11.31 -6.16 35.22
C ALA A 427 -11.43 -7.66 35.56
N ALA A 428 -11.99 -8.47 34.66
CA ALA A 428 -12.05 -9.92 34.82
C ALA A 428 -10.67 -10.54 35.13
N GLY A 429 -10.62 -11.50 36.05
CA GLY A 429 -9.40 -12.10 36.59
C GLY A 429 -8.71 -11.29 37.71
N SER A 430 -9.10 -10.03 37.93
CA SER A 430 -8.54 -9.21 39.02
C SER A 430 -8.82 -9.82 40.39
N ARG A 431 -7.84 -9.77 41.29
CA ARG A 431 -7.98 -10.21 42.68
C ARG A 431 -8.71 -9.13 43.49
N ILE A 432 -9.85 -9.49 44.06
CA ILE A 432 -10.73 -8.60 44.83
C ILE A 432 -11.05 -9.29 46.18
N ARG A 433 -11.45 -8.52 47.21
CA ARG A 433 -11.90 -9.12 48.47
C ARG A 433 -13.23 -9.87 48.27
N ASP A 434 -13.43 -10.90 49.06
CA ASP A 434 -14.74 -11.56 49.18
C ASP A 434 -15.74 -10.52 49.76
N ASN A 435 -16.87 -10.28 49.08
CA ASN A 435 -17.78 -9.12 49.21
C ASN A 435 -17.42 -7.81 48.45
N GLY A 436 -16.38 -7.81 47.60
CA GLY A 436 -16.07 -6.64 46.79
C GLY A 436 -17.13 -6.34 45.72
N SER A 437 -17.36 -5.06 45.44
CA SER A 437 -18.27 -4.62 44.37
C SER A 437 -17.55 -4.45 43.04
N VAL A 438 -18.20 -4.84 41.93
CA VAL A 438 -17.67 -4.70 40.55
C VAL A 438 -18.57 -3.78 39.73
N ASN A 439 -18.01 -2.69 39.22
CA ASN A 439 -18.69 -1.77 38.30
C ASN A 439 -18.82 -2.41 36.90
N LEU A 440 -19.91 -2.10 36.19
CA LEU A 440 -20.21 -2.66 34.86
C LEU A 440 -20.46 -1.53 33.86
N VAL A 441 -19.81 -1.57 32.68
CA VAL A 441 -20.15 -0.70 31.54
C VAL A 441 -20.93 -1.51 30.51
N VAL A 442 -22.15 -1.08 30.18
CA VAL A 442 -23.08 -1.82 29.32
C VAL A 442 -23.26 -1.10 27.98
N SER A 443 -23.23 -1.85 26.88
CA SER A 443 -23.35 -1.29 25.54
C SER A 443 -24.74 -0.74 25.23
N ARG A 444 -24.76 0.45 24.63
CA ARG A 444 -25.92 1.07 23.97
C ARG A 444 -26.06 0.61 22.50
N GLY A 445 -25.07 -0.09 21.95
CA GLY A 445 -24.88 -0.33 20.53
C GLY A 445 -23.89 0.65 19.88
N PRO A 446 -23.67 0.57 18.56
CA PRO A 446 -22.92 1.58 17.81
C PRO A 446 -23.60 2.94 17.91
N GLU A 447 -22.83 4.02 17.76
CA GLU A 447 -23.40 5.37 17.65
C GLU A 447 -23.91 5.61 16.22
N VAL A 448 -25.14 6.12 16.11
CA VAL A 448 -25.85 6.31 14.84
C VAL A 448 -26.28 7.77 14.73
N VAL A 449 -25.92 8.40 13.61
CA VAL A 449 -26.29 9.77 13.25
C VAL A 449 -27.01 9.75 11.90
N LYS A 450 -27.70 10.83 11.54
CA LYS A 450 -28.39 10.96 10.25
C LYS A 450 -27.56 11.81 9.30
N VAL A 451 -27.52 11.42 8.03
CA VAL A 451 -26.91 12.27 6.99
C VAL A 451 -27.67 13.61 6.95
N PRO A 452 -27.00 14.76 7.15
CA PRO A 452 -27.66 16.06 7.06
C PRO A 452 -28.07 16.36 5.61
N ASP A 453 -29.07 17.22 5.43
CA ASP A 453 -29.34 17.83 4.14
C ASP A 453 -28.26 18.86 3.80
N LEU A 454 -27.70 18.74 2.59
CA LEU A 454 -26.59 19.51 2.07
C LEU A 454 -26.86 20.05 0.65
N GLU A 455 -28.07 19.88 0.11
CA GLU A 455 -28.39 20.38 -1.24
C GLU A 455 -28.18 21.90 -1.33
N GLY A 456 -27.51 22.35 -2.40
CA GLY A 456 -27.14 23.76 -2.60
C GLY A 456 -26.05 24.29 -1.67
N TYR A 457 -25.52 23.51 -0.72
CA TYR A 457 -24.38 23.94 0.10
C TYR A 457 -23.11 23.96 -0.75
N ARG A 458 -22.30 25.02 -0.64
CA ARG A 458 -20.94 25.02 -1.17
C ARG A 458 -20.13 23.88 -0.55
N LEU A 459 -19.25 23.26 -1.34
CA LEU A 459 -18.46 22.09 -0.94
C LEU A 459 -17.63 22.29 0.35
N ASP A 460 -17.12 23.51 0.57
CA ASP A 460 -16.41 23.89 1.80
C ASP A 460 -17.32 23.82 3.04
N LYS A 461 -18.50 24.45 2.97
CA LYS A 461 -19.52 24.42 4.02
C LYS A 461 -20.08 23.01 4.24
N ALA A 462 -20.33 22.25 3.17
CA ALA A 462 -20.86 20.89 3.24
C ALA A 462 -19.92 19.94 4.00
N LYS A 463 -18.61 20.00 3.70
CA LYS A 463 -17.58 19.22 4.42
C LYS A 463 -17.47 19.59 5.90
N ALA A 464 -17.72 20.86 6.25
CA ALA A 464 -17.75 21.30 7.65
C ALA A 464 -18.99 20.77 8.39
N VAL A 465 -20.17 20.80 7.76
CA VAL A 465 -21.43 20.31 8.36
C VAL A 465 -21.40 18.81 8.62
N LEU A 466 -20.89 18.01 7.68
CA LEU A 466 -20.69 16.57 7.92
C LEU A 466 -19.87 16.31 9.19
N LYS A 467 -18.74 17.00 9.34
CA LYS A 467 -17.85 16.83 10.50
C LYS A 467 -18.45 17.29 11.82
N SER A 468 -19.34 18.30 11.82
CA SER A 468 -20.08 18.67 13.04
C SER A 468 -21.17 17.65 13.42
N GLU A 469 -21.75 16.96 12.44
CA GLU A 469 -22.69 15.84 12.65
C GLU A 469 -21.97 14.49 12.84
N GLY A 470 -20.66 14.48 13.10
CA GLY A 470 -19.90 13.24 13.34
C GLY A 470 -19.79 12.32 12.12
N LEU A 471 -19.90 12.85 10.90
CA LEU A 471 -19.73 12.13 9.63
C LEU A 471 -18.49 12.65 8.88
N GLU A 472 -17.83 11.78 8.11
CA GLU A 472 -16.68 12.16 7.31
C GLU A 472 -17.09 12.45 5.84
N PRO A 473 -16.48 13.45 5.16
CA PRO A 473 -16.71 13.69 3.75
C PRO A 473 -15.96 12.64 2.91
N GLY A 474 -16.73 11.84 2.17
CA GLY A 474 -16.24 10.81 1.27
C GLY A 474 -15.84 11.35 -0.11
N MET A 475 -15.96 10.48 -1.12
CA MET A 475 -15.66 10.80 -2.51
C MET A 475 -16.50 11.99 -3.01
N VAL A 476 -15.89 12.86 -3.82
CA VAL A 476 -16.56 14.02 -4.42
C VAL A 476 -16.61 13.85 -5.93
N THR A 477 -17.78 13.50 -6.48
CA THR A 477 -18.00 13.46 -7.94
C THR A 477 -18.42 14.83 -8.46
N ARG A 478 -18.39 15.01 -9.79
CA ARG A 478 -18.79 16.26 -10.44
C ARG A 478 -19.66 16.02 -11.66
N GLU A 479 -20.85 16.62 -11.65
CA GLU A 479 -21.88 16.47 -12.68
C GLU A 479 -22.39 17.86 -13.11
N PHE A 480 -23.00 17.98 -14.29
CA PHE A 480 -23.65 19.22 -14.72
C PHE A 480 -25.01 19.36 -14.04
N SER A 481 -25.48 20.59 -13.84
CA SER A 481 -26.80 20.84 -13.24
C SER A 481 -27.36 22.20 -13.62
N ASP A 482 -28.57 22.21 -14.14
CA ASP A 482 -29.29 23.41 -14.59
C ASP A 482 -29.80 24.27 -13.42
N SER A 483 -29.95 23.67 -12.23
CA SER A 483 -30.48 24.31 -11.02
C SER A 483 -29.42 24.62 -9.96
N VAL A 484 -28.35 23.83 -9.87
CA VAL A 484 -27.35 23.93 -8.79
C VAL A 484 -26.11 24.69 -9.26
N ALA A 485 -25.75 25.76 -8.54
CA ALA A 485 -24.62 26.62 -8.89
C ALA A 485 -23.23 25.92 -8.84
N LYS A 486 -22.30 26.34 -9.70
CA LYS A 486 -20.92 25.81 -9.81
C LYS A 486 -20.22 25.74 -8.44
N ASN A 487 -19.77 24.55 -8.05
CA ASN A 487 -19.19 24.17 -6.75
C ASN A 487 -20.16 24.07 -5.54
N ALA A 488 -21.47 24.05 -5.75
CA ALA A 488 -22.44 23.62 -4.75
C ALA A 488 -22.79 22.13 -4.91
N VAL A 489 -23.18 21.48 -3.80
CA VAL A 489 -23.60 20.08 -3.75
C VAL A 489 -24.98 19.92 -4.41
N ILE A 490 -25.08 18.96 -5.32
CA ILE A 490 -26.33 18.52 -5.96
C ILE A 490 -27.02 17.50 -5.05
N SER A 491 -26.28 16.48 -4.61
CA SER A 491 -26.85 15.39 -3.81
C SER A 491 -25.79 14.70 -2.94
N THR A 492 -26.26 13.89 -2.00
CA THR A 492 -25.45 13.08 -1.10
C THR A 492 -25.71 11.59 -1.35
N ASN A 493 -24.67 10.76 -1.25
CA ASN A 493 -24.81 9.32 -1.19
C ASN A 493 -24.07 8.80 0.06
N PRO A 494 -24.78 8.32 1.10
CA PRO A 494 -26.22 8.08 1.16
C PRO A 494 -27.06 9.37 1.18
N GLU A 495 -28.34 9.26 0.80
CA GLU A 495 -29.29 10.37 0.78
C GLU A 495 -29.50 11.01 2.17
N ALA A 496 -29.87 12.30 2.19
CA ALA A 496 -30.19 13.03 3.40
C ALA A 496 -31.28 12.33 4.27
N GLY A 497 -31.13 12.41 5.59
CA GLY A 497 -31.98 11.73 6.56
C GLY A 497 -31.65 10.24 6.79
N THR A 498 -30.84 9.61 5.92
CA THR A 498 -30.41 8.21 6.08
C THR A 498 -29.63 8.02 7.39
N GLU A 499 -29.96 6.97 8.14
CA GLU A 499 -29.21 6.60 9.34
C GLU A 499 -27.90 5.87 9.00
N ARG A 500 -26.81 6.32 9.61
CA ARG A 500 -25.43 5.84 9.40
C ARG A 500 -24.63 5.88 10.70
N ARG A 501 -23.52 5.14 10.74
CA ARG A 501 -22.65 5.12 11.94
C ARG A 501 -21.86 6.43 12.05
N SER A 502 -21.60 6.84 13.29
CA SER A 502 -20.61 7.88 13.63
C SER A 502 -19.27 7.54 12.95
N GLY A 503 -18.60 8.53 12.35
CA GLY A 503 -17.37 8.39 11.58
C GLY A 503 -17.50 7.82 10.16
N SER A 504 -18.72 7.48 9.68
CA SER A 504 -18.88 6.95 8.32
C SER A 504 -18.78 8.04 7.23
N ALA A 505 -18.35 7.63 6.04
CA ALA A 505 -18.15 8.53 4.89
C ALA A 505 -19.45 8.77 4.11
N VAL A 506 -19.72 10.03 3.76
CA VAL A 506 -20.81 10.45 2.86
C VAL A 506 -20.21 11.04 1.58
N ALA A 507 -20.51 10.42 0.44
CA ALA A 507 -20.09 10.94 -0.86
C ALA A 507 -20.94 12.15 -1.28
N LEU A 508 -20.34 13.08 -2.02
CA LEU A 508 -20.93 14.36 -2.42
C LEU A 508 -20.89 14.49 -3.94
N VAL A 509 -22.05 14.66 -4.58
CA VAL A 509 -22.14 15.06 -5.99
C VAL A 509 -22.11 16.59 -6.06
N VAL A 510 -21.24 17.18 -6.87
CA VAL A 510 -21.03 18.64 -6.92
C VAL A 510 -21.23 19.18 -8.33
N SER A 511 -21.94 20.30 -8.45
CA SER A 511 -22.21 20.93 -9.75
C SER A 511 -20.94 21.50 -10.39
N LYS A 512 -20.68 21.08 -11.64
CA LYS A 512 -19.78 21.72 -12.60
C LYS A 512 -20.27 23.12 -12.99
N GLY A 513 -21.57 23.37 -12.86
CA GLY A 513 -22.30 24.53 -13.36
C GLY A 513 -23.42 24.09 -14.32
N ILE A 514 -24.17 25.10 -14.79
CA ILE A 514 -25.15 24.94 -15.87
C ILE A 514 -24.36 24.63 -17.16
N PRO A 515 -24.72 23.56 -17.90
CA PRO A 515 -24.06 23.24 -19.15
C PRO A 515 -24.32 24.31 -20.21
N VAL A 516 -23.37 24.47 -21.12
CA VAL A 516 -23.47 25.28 -22.34
C VAL A 516 -22.92 24.41 -23.46
N ASP A 517 -23.75 24.11 -24.45
CA ASP A 517 -23.34 23.35 -25.63
C ASP A 517 -22.39 24.21 -26.48
N VAL A 518 -21.30 23.60 -26.98
CA VAL A 518 -20.24 24.29 -27.74
C VAL A 518 -20.61 24.29 -29.23
N PRO A 519 -20.83 25.47 -29.86
CA PRO A 519 -21.06 25.57 -31.30
C PRO A 519 -19.90 24.99 -32.13
N ASP A 520 -20.23 24.48 -33.32
CA ASP A 520 -19.23 24.25 -34.37
C ASP A 520 -18.88 25.59 -35.03
N VAL A 521 -17.60 25.96 -34.99
CA VAL A 521 -17.05 27.13 -35.68
C VAL A 521 -15.89 26.73 -36.61
N THR A 522 -15.81 25.47 -37.03
CA THR A 522 -14.85 25.02 -38.03
C THR A 522 -15.17 25.59 -39.42
N GLY A 523 -14.14 25.95 -40.18
CA GLY A 523 -14.28 26.68 -41.44
C GLY A 523 -14.68 28.15 -41.32
N GLU A 524 -15.03 28.65 -40.13
CA GLU A 524 -15.30 30.09 -39.95
C GLU A 524 -14.01 30.92 -39.86
N THR A 525 -14.11 32.22 -40.12
CA THR A 525 -13.02 33.16 -39.83
C THR A 525 -12.85 33.33 -38.33
N LEU A 526 -11.62 33.62 -37.87
CA LEU A 526 -11.34 33.91 -36.46
C LEU A 526 -12.22 35.03 -35.86
N ALA A 527 -12.75 35.95 -36.67
CA ALA A 527 -13.61 37.03 -36.19
C ALA A 527 -15.03 36.54 -35.89
N ASP A 528 -15.58 35.70 -36.77
CA ASP A 528 -16.96 35.20 -36.70
C ASP A 528 -17.07 34.08 -35.67
N ALA A 529 -16.15 33.10 -35.75
CA ALA A 529 -15.96 32.04 -34.76
C ALA A 529 -15.84 32.57 -33.33
N ARG A 530 -15.17 33.72 -33.17
CA ARG A 530 -15.05 34.38 -31.87
C ARG A 530 -16.38 34.98 -31.41
N ALA A 531 -17.14 35.59 -32.30
CA ALA A 531 -18.42 36.22 -31.97
C ALA A 531 -19.48 35.18 -31.59
N GLU A 532 -19.55 34.05 -32.29
CA GLU A 532 -20.41 32.90 -31.99
C GLU A 532 -20.12 32.35 -30.58
N LEU A 533 -18.85 32.03 -30.28
CA LEU A 533 -18.44 31.48 -28.98
C LEU A 533 -18.59 32.47 -27.83
N GLU A 534 -18.30 33.76 -28.03
CA GLU A 534 -18.55 34.79 -27.01
C GLU A 534 -20.07 35.03 -26.80
N ALA A 535 -20.91 34.84 -27.83
CA ALA A 535 -22.37 34.90 -27.71
C ALA A 535 -22.96 33.70 -26.93
N ALA A 536 -22.44 32.49 -27.14
CA ALA A 536 -22.70 31.33 -26.27
C ALA A 536 -22.23 31.57 -24.81
N GLY A 537 -21.34 32.54 -24.60
CA GLY A 537 -20.80 32.90 -23.29
C GLY A 537 -19.59 32.06 -22.88
N LEU A 538 -18.87 31.54 -23.86
CA LEU A 538 -17.58 30.86 -23.71
C LEU A 538 -16.44 31.89 -23.90
N GLN A 539 -15.22 31.54 -23.48
CA GLN A 539 -14.03 32.34 -23.74
C GLN A 539 -13.24 31.77 -24.91
N VAL A 540 -12.62 32.64 -25.73
CA VAL A 540 -11.93 32.21 -26.95
C VAL A 540 -10.41 32.44 -26.82
N ARG A 541 -9.64 31.38 -27.04
CA ARG A 541 -8.17 31.41 -27.11
C ARG A 541 -7.71 30.92 -28.48
N VAL A 542 -6.81 31.64 -29.13
CA VAL A 542 -6.16 31.13 -30.36
C VAL A 542 -4.95 30.30 -29.96
N ALA A 543 -4.77 29.14 -30.59
CA ALA A 543 -3.55 28.35 -30.45
C ALA A 543 -2.33 29.11 -31.02
N THR A 544 -1.17 28.94 -30.40
CA THR A 544 0.10 29.46 -30.94
C THR A 544 0.59 28.68 -32.15
N GLU A 545 0.14 27.43 -32.27
CA GLU A 545 0.40 26.56 -33.41
C GLU A 545 -0.77 26.62 -34.38
N GLN A 546 -0.47 26.41 -35.66
CA GLN A 546 -1.43 26.40 -36.76
C GLN A 546 -1.17 25.15 -37.60
N VAL A 547 -2.21 24.50 -38.08
CA VAL A 547 -2.12 23.26 -38.88
C VAL A 547 -2.22 23.56 -40.36
N ASN A 548 -1.67 22.70 -41.21
CA ASN A 548 -1.98 22.74 -42.63
C ASN A 548 -3.35 22.07 -42.84
N SER A 549 -4.23 22.63 -43.66
CA SER A 549 -5.48 22.00 -44.08
C SER A 549 -5.67 22.14 -45.59
N SER A 550 -6.10 21.07 -46.24
CA SER A 550 -6.58 21.08 -47.63
C SER A 550 -8.06 21.43 -47.76
N GLU A 551 -8.78 21.53 -46.64
CA GLU A 551 -10.23 21.75 -46.56
C GLU A 551 -10.59 23.18 -46.15
N TYR A 552 -9.74 23.84 -45.36
CA TYR A 552 -9.97 25.18 -44.80
C TYR A 552 -8.91 26.17 -45.25
N ASP A 553 -9.36 27.36 -45.64
CA ASP A 553 -8.54 28.41 -46.22
C ASP A 553 -7.67 29.11 -45.16
N LYS A 554 -6.60 29.77 -45.59
CA LYS A 554 -5.58 30.29 -44.67
C LYS A 554 -6.13 31.39 -43.74
N GLY A 555 -6.25 31.08 -42.45
CA GLY A 555 -6.77 31.96 -41.40
C GLY A 555 -8.15 31.58 -40.87
N GLU A 556 -8.82 30.59 -41.48
CA GLU A 556 -10.03 29.96 -40.95
C GLU A 556 -9.70 29.01 -39.80
N VAL A 557 -10.70 28.66 -38.99
CA VAL A 557 -10.59 27.66 -37.92
C VAL A 557 -10.51 26.27 -38.54
N ALA A 558 -9.37 25.59 -38.38
CA ALA A 558 -9.19 24.22 -38.83
C ALA A 558 -9.59 23.18 -37.78
N GLN A 559 -9.46 23.52 -36.49
CA GLN A 559 -9.83 22.65 -35.36
C GLN A 559 -10.24 23.51 -34.16
N GLN A 560 -11.14 22.98 -33.33
CA GLN A 560 -11.51 23.56 -32.03
C GLN A 560 -11.36 22.53 -30.90
N THR A 561 -11.16 23.01 -29.67
CA THR A 561 -11.07 22.17 -28.47
C THR A 561 -11.63 22.94 -27.26
N PRO A 562 -12.73 22.50 -26.62
CA PRO A 562 -13.53 21.30 -26.91
C PRO A 562 -14.13 21.23 -28.33
N GLU A 563 -14.48 20.02 -28.74
CA GLU A 563 -15.13 19.72 -30.02
C GLU A 563 -16.56 20.32 -30.09
N ALA A 564 -17.13 20.39 -31.29
CA ALA A 564 -18.52 20.78 -31.50
C ALA A 564 -19.50 19.84 -30.76
N ASP A 565 -20.70 20.33 -30.46
CA ASP A 565 -21.78 19.64 -29.71
C ASP A 565 -21.37 19.11 -28.31
N SER A 566 -20.16 19.43 -27.83
CA SER A 566 -19.71 19.06 -26.49
C SER A 566 -20.24 20.02 -25.42
N GLN A 567 -20.35 19.56 -24.17
CA GLN A 567 -20.84 20.40 -23.07
C GLN A 567 -19.70 21.04 -22.26
N ALA A 568 -19.62 22.36 -22.35
CA ALA A 568 -18.77 23.22 -21.53
C ALA A 568 -19.59 23.86 -20.38
N VAL A 569 -18.95 24.69 -19.55
CA VAL A 569 -19.64 25.60 -18.63
C VAL A 569 -19.44 27.03 -19.11
N ARG A 570 -20.45 27.90 -18.89
CA ARG A 570 -20.34 29.33 -19.20
C ARG A 570 -19.07 29.94 -18.59
N GLY A 571 -18.26 30.57 -19.43
CA GLY A 571 -16.97 31.15 -19.07
C GLY A 571 -15.76 30.20 -19.11
N ASP A 572 -15.93 28.92 -19.46
CA ASP A 572 -14.79 28.04 -19.78
C ASP A 572 -14.19 28.41 -21.17
N THR A 573 -12.98 27.95 -21.49
CA THR A 573 -12.21 28.42 -22.66
C THR A 573 -12.15 27.40 -23.81
N VAL A 574 -12.69 27.77 -24.97
CA VAL A 574 -12.49 27.07 -26.25
C VAL A 574 -11.18 27.55 -26.87
N THR A 575 -10.37 26.61 -27.34
CA THR A 575 -9.13 26.89 -28.08
C THR A 575 -9.35 26.64 -29.56
N LEU A 576 -9.00 27.62 -30.41
CA LEU A 576 -9.13 27.56 -31.86
C LEU A 576 -7.75 27.43 -32.51
N THR A 577 -7.57 26.41 -33.35
CA THR A 577 -6.36 26.18 -34.15
C THR A 577 -6.65 26.59 -35.59
N LEU A 578 -5.89 27.54 -36.11
CA LEU A 578 -6.13 28.10 -37.45
C LEU A 578 -5.44 27.29 -38.55
N SER A 579 -6.01 27.33 -39.75
CA SER A 579 -5.41 26.82 -40.98
C SER A 579 -4.27 27.71 -41.48
N LYS A 580 -3.16 27.09 -41.90
CA LYS A 580 -2.09 27.69 -42.71
C LYS A 580 -2.43 27.74 -44.21
N GLY A 581 -3.53 27.11 -44.62
CA GLY A 581 -3.77 26.63 -45.98
C GLY A 581 -3.13 25.23 -46.21
N PRO A 582 -3.13 24.73 -47.46
CA PRO A 582 -2.59 23.41 -47.78
C PRO A 582 -1.07 23.33 -47.60
N GLU A 583 -0.56 22.12 -47.41
CA GLU A 583 0.89 21.87 -47.35
C GLU A 583 1.52 22.13 -48.73
N MET A 584 2.33 23.18 -48.85
CA MET A 584 3.04 23.52 -50.08
C MET A 584 4.37 22.77 -50.15
N VAL A 585 4.59 22.04 -51.23
CA VAL A 585 5.81 21.25 -51.49
C VAL A 585 6.50 21.79 -52.75
N GLU A 586 7.83 21.74 -52.82
CA GLU A 586 8.59 22.10 -54.01
C GLU A 586 8.37 21.04 -55.11
N VAL A 587 8.05 21.48 -56.33
CA VAL A 587 7.87 20.62 -57.50
C VAL A 587 9.26 20.32 -58.08
N PRO A 588 9.68 19.05 -58.19
CA PRO A 588 10.91 18.67 -58.89
C PRO A 588 10.94 19.20 -60.33
N ASP A 589 12.13 19.59 -60.82
CA ASP A 589 12.34 19.74 -62.26
C ASP A 589 12.53 18.34 -62.87
N VAL A 590 11.64 17.98 -63.79
CA VAL A 590 11.68 16.71 -64.54
C VAL A 590 11.71 16.97 -66.06
N VAL A 591 12.04 18.19 -66.50
CA VAL A 591 12.08 18.55 -67.92
C VAL A 591 13.32 17.94 -68.58
N GLY A 592 13.09 16.93 -69.43
CA GLY A 592 14.15 16.17 -70.12
C GLY A 592 14.37 14.77 -69.54
N ASP A 593 13.73 14.42 -68.42
CA ASP A 593 13.72 13.06 -67.89
C ASP A 593 12.80 12.14 -68.70
N SER A 594 12.95 10.82 -68.51
CA SER A 594 12.00 9.85 -69.04
C SER A 594 10.66 9.97 -68.31
N VAL A 595 9.55 9.64 -68.98
CA VAL A 595 8.21 9.67 -68.37
C VAL A 595 8.11 8.77 -67.13
N GLY A 596 8.89 7.68 -67.06
CA GLY A 596 8.93 6.80 -65.90
C GLY A 596 9.64 7.45 -64.70
N ASP A 597 10.81 8.05 -64.94
CA ASP A 597 11.62 8.69 -63.90
C ASP A 597 10.95 9.98 -63.40
N ALA A 598 10.43 10.80 -64.34
CA ALA A 598 9.67 12.01 -64.06
C ALA A 598 8.43 11.73 -63.20
N LYS A 599 7.68 10.67 -63.53
CA LYS A 599 6.51 10.24 -62.75
C LYS A 599 6.92 9.78 -61.35
N ALA A 600 7.94 8.94 -61.24
CA ALA A 600 8.45 8.49 -59.95
C ALA A 600 8.94 9.65 -59.06
N ALA A 601 9.58 10.68 -59.64
CA ALA A 601 10.03 11.86 -58.92
C ALA A 601 8.86 12.74 -58.42
N LEU A 602 7.85 12.98 -59.26
CA LEU A 602 6.66 13.76 -58.89
C LEU A 602 5.78 13.02 -57.86
N GLU A 603 5.55 11.71 -58.04
CA GLU A 603 4.81 10.88 -57.07
C GLU A 603 5.56 10.77 -55.74
N ALA A 604 6.90 10.66 -55.74
CA ALA A 604 7.71 10.66 -54.52
C ALA A 604 7.72 12.02 -53.78
N ALA A 605 7.53 13.13 -54.51
CA ALA A 605 7.29 14.45 -53.92
C ALA A 605 5.84 14.64 -53.43
N GLY A 606 4.94 13.69 -53.70
CA GLY A 606 3.55 13.71 -53.25
C GLY A 606 2.59 14.47 -54.16
N PHE A 607 2.86 14.51 -55.47
CA PHE A 607 1.95 15.05 -56.49
C PHE A 607 1.27 13.94 -57.30
N GLU A 608 0.08 14.21 -57.82
CA GLU A 608 -0.51 13.37 -58.87
C GLU A 608 0.07 13.75 -60.24
N VAL A 609 0.17 12.80 -61.18
CA VAL A 609 0.81 13.01 -62.49
C VAL A 609 -0.15 12.72 -63.63
N ASP A 610 -0.42 13.74 -64.45
CA ASP A 610 -1.22 13.67 -65.67
C ASP A 610 -0.32 13.71 -66.93
N GLU A 611 -0.66 12.93 -67.96
CA GLU A 611 0.20 12.68 -69.12
C GLU A 611 -0.42 13.20 -70.42
N ASP A 612 -0.11 14.45 -70.80
CA ASP A 612 -0.52 15.04 -72.09
C ASP A 612 0.32 14.48 -73.25
N ARG A 613 -0.10 13.29 -73.69
CA ARG A 613 0.33 12.61 -74.91
C ARG A 613 -0.50 13.11 -76.09
N GLY A 614 -0.24 14.35 -76.51
CA GLY A 614 -0.98 15.03 -77.58
C GLY A 614 -1.07 14.23 -78.90
N LEU A 615 -2.07 14.57 -79.73
CA LEU A 615 -2.68 13.77 -80.84
C LEU A 615 -1.77 13.12 -81.92
N LEU A 616 -0.44 13.29 -81.85
CA LEU A 616 0.56 12.71 -82.77
C LEU A 616 1.74 12.02 -82.05
N GLY A 617 1.82 12.10 -80.71
CA GLY A 617 3.00 11.74 -79.90
C GLY A 617 3.10 10.28 -79.46
N LEU A 618 2.81 9.31 -80.34
CA LEU A 618 2.77 7.88 -79.98
C LEU A 618 4.15 7.21 -79.75
N PHE A 619 5.25 7.94 -79.93
CA PHE A 619 6.63 7.42 -79.87
C PHE A 619 7.56 8.22 -78.94
N GLY A 620 7.00 9.13 -78.13
CA GLY A 620 7.74 9.94 -77.16
C GLY A 620 7.84 9.27 -75.80
N ASP A 621 9.04 9.28 -75.22
CA ASP A 621 9.37 8.74 -73.89
C ASP A 621 9.92 9.80 -72.92
N THR A 622 10.12 11.04 -73.40
CA THR A 622 10.83 12.13 -72.71
C THR A 622 9.89 13.29 -72.40
N VAL A 623 10.00 13.89 -71.20
CA VAL A 623 9.21 15.05 -70.80
C VAL A 623 9.67 16.32 -71.51
N LYS A 624 8.71 17.05 -72.09
CA LYS A 624 8.90 18.29 -72.84
C LYS A 624 8.73 19.55 -72.00
N SER A 625 7.79 19.51 -71.06
CA SER A 625 7.40 20.61 -70.17
C SER A 625 6.40 20.12 -69.12
N GLN A 626 6.49 20.62 -67.90
CA GLN A 626 5.56 20.39 -66.78
C GLN A 626 4.63 21.60 -66.57
N SER A 627 3.49 21.41 -65.88
CA SER A 627 2.49 22.47 -65.65
C SER A 627 2.90 23.53 -64.61
N VAL A 628 3.75 23.14 -63.65
CA VAL A 628 4.38 24.03 -62.66
C VAL A 628 5.89 23.87 -62.82
N GLU A 629 6.62 24.97 -63.00
CA GLU A 629 8.07 24.93 -63.26
C GLU A 629 8.84 24.33 -62.07
N GLY A 630 9.91 23.60 -62.36
CA GLY A 630 10.76 22.99 -61.33
C GLY A 630 11.35 24.02 -60.37
N GLY A 631 11.27 23.74 -59.07
CA GLY A 631 11.68 24.66 -58.01
C GLY A 631 10.63 25.73 -57.64
N GLN A 632 9.45 25.75 -58.28
CA GLN A 632 8.28 26.43 -57.71
C GLN A 632 7.58 25.50 -56.70
N THR A 633 6.66 26.04 -55.89
CA THR A 633 5.87 25.25 -54.92
C THR A 633 4.43 25.08 -55.36
N ALA A 634 3.85 23.91 -55.09
CA ALA A 634 2.45 23.58 -55.36
C ALA A 634 1.84 22.85 -54.14
N PRO A 635 0.50 22.83 -53.99
CA PRO A 635 -0.16 22.05 -52.94
C PRO A 635 0.14 20.56 -53.08
N LYS A 636 0.50 19.90 -51.98
CA LYS A 636 0.65 18.46 -51.88
C LYS A 636 -0.65 17.76 -52.29
N GLY A 637 -0.55 16.72 -53.12
CA GLY A 637 -1.71 16.06 -53.74
C GLY A 637 -2.33 16.79 -54.93
N SER A 638 -1.79 17.94 -55.38
CA SER A 638 -2.22 18.56 -56.64
C SER A 638 -1.66 17.83 -57.87
N THR A 639 -2.38 17.93 -58.99
CA THR A 639 -2.01 17.27 -60.25
C THR A 639 -1.04 18.11 -61.09
N ILE A 640 0.12 17.53 -61.41
CA ILE A 640 1.13 18.10 -62.31
C ILE A 640 1.00 17.41 -63.69
N THR A 641 0.58 18.17 -64.70
CA THR A 641 0.51 17.67 -66.09
C THR A 641 1.89 17.76 -66.74
N ILE A 642 2.45 16.61 -67.13
CA ILE A 642 3.65 16.51 -67.97
C ILE A 642 3.26 16.34 -69.44
N LYS A 643 3.82 17.19 -70.31
CA LYS A 643 3.65 17.08 -71.77
C LYS A 643 4.81 16.29 -72.36
N ILE A 644 4.50 15.34 -73.22
CA ILE A 644 5.48 14.38 -73.76
C ILE A 644 5.88 14.78 -75.19
N ARG A 645 7.14 14.50 -75.59
CA ARG A 645 7.73 14.99 -76.86
C ARG A 645 7.70 13.97 -78.01
#